data_AF-A0A965BZ80-F1
#
_entry.id   AF-A0A965BZ80-F1
#
_cell.length_a   1.000
_cell.length_b   1.000
_cell.length_c   1.000
_cell.angle_alpha   90.00
_cell.angle_beta   90.00
_cell.angle_gamma   90.00
#
_symmetry.space_group_name_H-M   'P 1'
#
loop_
_entity.id
_entity.type
_entity.pdbx_description
1 polymer ?
#
loop_
_entity_poly.entity_id
_entity_poly.type
_entity_poly.pdbx_seq_one_letter_code
_entity_poly.pdbx_strand_id
1 'polypeptide(L)'
;MNSEDGGTLASKASAGRRKAANKTPAADTTGARLAATGHKGKSSVQQNIRARSDPFVNRELALLAFNERVLAQAEDPQVPLLERLRYLTIVSNNLDEFFEIRVAELKQLATSPSVSLETLQTLDAVQLRARTLVRRQYGLLNRALLPRLREQGVAIHLSEEWNASQRAWAEAFFHSDVEPLLTPIALDPVHPFPRVLNKSLNFVVDLDGRDAFGRDVHIAIVQAPRALPRVLPVPKEVSGYPCGLMLLTSVVQGFMYRLFPGLKVVSSHQFRVTRNSDLYVDDEEVTDLKAALQDELVQRHFGDAVRIEVSAACPEPLKQRLRDEFKLEPADLYPVEGPVNLVRLQQVIELVDRADLKFSAFQPAWPKGVSANRNQLFDSIREGDLLLHHPYESFEPVQRFLSSAANDPDVVAIKQTVYRTGADSVLMDSLIEAARRGKEVTVVLELMARFDEETNMQWASRLEAVGAHVVYGVVGHKTHAKMAMVVRREGRGLVRYVHLGTGNYHPRTAKVYEDFGLLTAHPGICADVHEVLDSIAGEIKNVKAGKRGLIRAKLNALIDPEVIEALYAASQAGVEVVLIIRGVCALRPGVKGLSENIRVWSVIGRFLEHSRIYYFHNQGHEDVWLSSADWMQRNLRRRVEIAFPVLDPKAKKRVIDEGLLVHSDQNPSAWEMDADGNYHRADKTEPLDGSGLIRGSQSESQNHLLKRLSGFDAS
;
A
#
# COMPACT_ATOMS: atom_id res chain seq x y z
N MET A 1 -22.28 50.30 2.43
CA MET A 1 -22.28 51.71 1.98
C MET A 1 -20.84 52.05 1.61
N ASN A 2 -20.67 52.51 0.37
CA ASN A 2 -19.44 52.91 -0.35
C ASN A 2 -18.49 53.77 0.51
N SER A 3 -17.18 53.87 0.28
CA SER A 3 -16.43 54.08 -0.98
C SER A 3 -14.93 53.80 -0.70
N GLU A 4 -14.23 53.01 -1.51
CA GLU A 4 -13.38 53.40 -2.66
C GLU A 4 -12.14 54.24 -2.30
N ASP A 5 -10.97 53.71 -2.64
CA ASP A 5 -9.86 54.49 -3.17
C ASP A 5 -9.08 53.64 -4.19
N GLY A 6 -9.28 53.97 -5.47
CA GLY A 6 -8.63 53.35 -6.63
C GLY A 6 -8.25 54.44 -7.63
N GLY A 7 -6.95 54.70 -7.74
CA GLY A 7 -6.38 55.72 -8.62
C GLY A 7 -6.42 55.31 -10.09
N THR A 8 -6.84 56.26 -10.94
CA THR A 8 -6.87 56.17 -12.40
C THR A 8 -5.72 56.99 -13.00
N LEU A 9 -5.02 56.46 -14.01
CA LEU A 9 -4.30 57.27 -14.99
C LEU A 9 -4.44 56.66 -16.39
N ALA A 10 -4.79 57.54 -17.33
CA ALA A 10 -5.10 57.25 -18.73
C ALA A 10 -3.86 57.35 -19.63
N SER A 11 -3.84 56.64 -20.76
CA SER A 11 -3.24 57.17 -21.99
C SER A 11 -3.78 56.48 -23.25
N LYS A 12 -4.25 57.32 -24.17
CA LYS A 12 -4.61 57.05 -25.58
C LYS A 12 -3.35 56.72 -26.40
N ALA A 13 -3.50 55.92 -27.46
CA ALA A 13 -2.67 56.05 -28.65
C ALA A 13 -3.43 55.62 -29.91
N SER A 14 -3.42 56.48 -30.92
CA SER A 14 -4.10 56.37 -32.21
C SER A 14 -3.10 56.39 -33.36
N ALA A 15 -3.33 55.51 -34.34
CA ALA A 15 -3.24 55.65 -35.81
C ALA A 15 -1.93 56.12 -36.50
N GLY A 16 -1.53 55.39 -37.56
CA GLY A 16 -0.79 56.01 -38.68
C GLY A 16 0.04 55.15 -39.66
N ARG A 17 -0.62 54.34 -40.52
CA ARG A 17 -0.32 53.96 -41.94
C ARG A 17 1.14 53.92 -42.49
N ARG A 18 1.44 52.83 -43.23
CA ARG A 18 1.59 52.72 -44.72
C ARG A 18 1.90 51.26 -45.14
N LYS A 19 1.03 50.60 -45.93
CA LYS A 19 1.11 50.25 -47.39
C LYS A 19 2.26 49.29 -47.75
N ALA A 20 2.14 48.21 -48.53
CA ALA A 20 1.19 47.86 -49.58
C ALA A 20 1.11 46.32 -49.83
N ALA A 21 0.00 45.90 -50.44
CA ALA A 21 -0.30 44.56 -50.96
C ALA A 21 0.23 44.37 -52.40
N ASN A 22 0.48 43.13 -52.85
CA ASN A 22 -0.45 42.30 -53.68
C ASN A 22 0.27 41.20 -54.49
N LYS A 23 -0.30 39.99 -54.40
CA LYS A 23 -0.66 39.02 -55.46
C LYS A 23 0.40 38.38 -56.40
N THR A 24 0.53 37.05 -56.21
CA THR A 24 0.46 35.90 -57.15
C THR A 24 0.36 36.16 -58.67
N PRO A 25 0.89 35.27 -59.55
CA PRO A 25 0.25 33.97 -59.79
C PRO A 25 1.17 32.77 -60.16
N ALA A 26 0.56 31.59 -60.20
CA ALA A 26 1.08 30.31 -60.67
C ALA A 26 1.21 30.24 -62.21
N ALA A 27 2.12 29.39 -62.71
CA ALA A 27 1.89 28.56 -63.90
C ALA A 27 2.97 27.48 -64.05
N ASP A 28 2.51 26.34 -64.54
CA ASP A 28 3.08 25.01 -64.69
C ASP A 28 3.92 24.87 -65.97
N THR A 29 4.87 23.92 -66.03
CA THR A 29 5.37 23.29 -67.29
C THR A 29 6.31 22.10 -66.99
N THR A 30 5.72 20.90 -66.98
CA THR A 30 6.10 19.66 -67.71
C THR A 30 7.56 19.35 -68.09
N GLY A 31 8.01 18.12 -67.75
CA GLY A 31 9.05 17.40 -68.49
C GLY A 31 9.54 16.10 -67.83
N ALA A 32 8.99 14.93 -68.24
CA ALA A 32 9.49 13.58 -67.95
C ALA A 32 10.91 13.36 -68.55
N ARG A 33 11.80 12.43 -68.15
CA ARG A 33 11.69 10.98 -67.89
C ARG A 33 13.12 10.44 -67.59
N LEU A 34 13.29 9.46 -66.70
CA LEU A 34 14.14 8.24 -66.82
C LEU A 34 14.69 7.73 -65.47
N ALA A 35 14.69 6.41 -65.37
CA ALA A 35 14.73 5.59 -64.16
C ALA A 35 16.14 5.35 -63.59
N ALA A 36 16.21 5.16 -62.26
CA ALA A 36 17.24 4.34 -61.63
C ALA A 36 16.66 3.64 -60.39
N THR A 37 16.83 2.33 -60.39
CA THR A 37 16.47 1.30 -59.41
C THR A 37 16.97 1.57 -57.98
N GLY A 38 16.15 1.26 -56.95
CA GLY A 38 16.62 1.32 -55.56
C GLY A 38 15.66 0.77 -54.50
N HIS A 39 15.83 -0.51 -54.16
CA HIS A 39 15.64 -1.12 -52.83
C HIS A 39 14.36 -0.78 -52.01
N LYS A 40 13.34 -1.63 -52.16
CA LYS A 40 12.30 -1.84 -51.13
C LYS A 40 12.92 -2.59 -49.94
N GLY A 41 12.98 -1.95 -48.78
CA GLY A 41 13.51 -2.57 -47.57
C GLY A 41 13.46 -1.71 -46.31
N LYS A 42 12.45 -0.85 -46.15
CA LYS A 42 12.19 -0.11 -44.90
C LYS A 42 10.69 0.18 -44.78
N SER A 43 9.88 -0.75 -44.24
CA SER A 43 8.50 -0.39 -43.85
C SER A 43 7.80 -1.25 -42.79
N SER A 44 8.44 -2.19 -42.09
CA SER A 44 7.72 -3.01 -41.08
C SER A 44 8.09 -2.73 -39.62
N VAL A 45 9.30 -2.22 -39.34
CA VAL A 45 9.77 -2.05 -37.95
C VAL A 45 9.28 -0.73 -37.32
N GLN A 46 9.16 0.34 -38.09
CA GLN A 46 8.64 1.64 -37.60
C GLN A 46 7.11 1.69 -37.47
N GLN A 47 6.39 0.74 -38.10
CA GLN A 47 4.92 0.69 -38.01
C GLN A 47 4.44 0.03 -36.70
N ASN A 48 5.18 -0.94 -36.15
CA ASN A 48 4.76 -1.62 -34.90
C ASN A 48 5.03 -0.81 -33.63
N ILE A 49 6.04 0.07 -33.61
CA ILE A 49 6.30 0.95 -32.45
C ILE A 49 5.21 2.04 -32.33
N ARG A 50 4.54 2.40 -33.43
CA ARG A 50 3.45 3.40 -33.45
C ARG A 50 2.08 2.85 -33.05
N ALA A 51 1.92 1.53 -32.88
CA ALA A 51 0.62 0.93 -32.56
C ALA A 51 0.24 1.05 -31.06
N ARG A 52 1.19 1.37 -30.17
CA ARG A 52 0.92 1.68 -28.75
C ARG A 52 1.46 3.09 -28.46
N SER A 53 0.57 4.05 -28.22
CA SER A 53 0.91 5.48 -28.12
C SER A 53 1.65 5.88 -26.83
N ASP A 54 1.57 5.07 -25.78
CA ASP A 54 2.22 5.31 -24.48
C ASP A 54 3.22 4.18 -24.16
N PRO A 55 4.50 4.47 -23.86
CA PRO A 55 5.49 3.48 -23.45
C PRO A 55 5.30 2.96 -22.00
N PHE A 56 4.37 3.52 -21.22
CA PHE A 56 4.11 3.15 -19.83
C PHE A 56 2.78 2.39 -19.65
N VAL A 57 2.70 1.59 -18.58
CA VAL A 57 1.44 1.01 -18.09
C VAL A 57 0.77 2.03 -17.17
N ASN A 58 -0.55 2.20 -17.33
CA ASN A 58 -1.33 3.08 -16.47
C ASN A 58 -1.22 2.62 -14.99
N ARG A 59 -0.93 3.58 -14.11
CA ARG A 59 -0.62 3.35 -12.70
C ARG A 59 -1.80 2.76 -11.92
N GLU A 60 -3.00 3.27 -12.14
CA GLU A 60 -4.21 2.85 -11.42
C GLU A 60 -4.62 1.43 -11.83
N LEU A 61 -4.46 1.09 -13.10
CA LEU A 61 -4.64 -0.27 -13.59
C LEU A 61 -3.58 -1.24 -13.02
N ALA A 62 -2.33 -0.80 -12.88
CA ALA A 62 -1.28 -1.60 -12.25
C ALA A 62 -1.54 -1.82 -10.73
N LEU A 63 -2.16 -0.87 -10.02
CA LEU A 63 -2.63 -1.05 -8.64
C LEU A 63 -3.73 -2.13 -8.53
N LEU A 64 -4.65 -2.18 -9.49
CA LEU A 64 -5.66 -3.24 -9.53
C LEU A 64 -5.04 -4.61 -9.86
N ALA A 65 -4.07 -4.66 -10.78
CA ALA A 65 -3.32 -5.88 -11.10
C ALA A 65 -2.56 -6.46 -9.90
N PHE A 66 -2.06 -5.59 -9.00
CA PHE A 66 -1.51 -6.03 -7.72
C PHE A 66 -2.57 -6.71 -6.85
N ASN A 67 -3.74 -6.08 -6.68
CA ASN A 67 -4.81 -6.64 -5.86
C ASN A 67 -5.41 -7.93 -6.44
N GLU A 68 -5.41 -8.10 -7.76
CA GLU A 68 -5.77 -9.35 -8.43
C GLU A 68 -4.83 -10.50 -8.05
N ARG A 69 -3.51 -10.24 -7.96
CA ARG A 69 -2.53 -11.23 -7.48
C ARG A 69 -2.68 -11.54 -5.99
N VAL A 70 -3.05 -10.56 -5.16
CA VAL A 70 -3.39 -10.80 -3.74
C VAL A 70 -4.66 -11.64 -3.63
N LEU A 71 -5.69 -11.38 -4.44
CA LEU A 71 -6.90 -12.20 -4.47
C LEU A 71 -6.60 -13.64 -4.92
N ALA A 72 -5.65 -13.84 -5.84
CA ALA A 72 -5.24 -15.16 -6.28
C ALA A 72 -4.70 -16.03 -5.12
N GLN A 73 -4.12 -15.43 -4.07
CA GLN A 73 -3.74 -16.17 -2.85
C GLN A 73 -4.95 -16.63 -2.02
N ALA A 74 -6.04 -15.87 -2.03
CA ALA A 74 -7.30 -16.29 -1.42
C ALA A 74 -7.99 -17.40 -2.24
N GLU A 75 -7.77 -17.42 -3.56
CA GLU A 75 -8.31 -18.44 -4.46
C GLU A 75 -7.52 -19.76 -4.39
N ASP A 76 -6.24 -19.70 -4.04
CA ASP A 76 -5.33 -20.85 -4.00
C ASP A 76 -5.72 -21.87 -2.89
N PRO A 77 -6.06 -23.12 -3.24
CA PRO A 77 -6.44 -24.14 -2.26
C PRO A 77 -5.28 -24.64 -1.40
N GLN A 78 -4.02 -24.36 -1.75
CA GLN A 78 -2.84 -24.73 -0.95
C GLN A 78 -2.62 -23.79 0.24
N VAL A 79 -3.21 -22.59 0.21
CA VAL A 79 -3.15 -21.63 1.32
C VAL A 79 -4.12 -22.08 2.43
N PRO A 80 -3.71 -22.07 3.71
CA PRO A 80 -4.59 -22.40 4.82
C PRO A 80 -5.86 -21.54 4.84
N LEU A 81 -6.99 -22.14 5.26
CA LEU A 81 -8.31 -21.58 5.01
C LEU A 81 -8.53 -20.19 5.64
N LEU A 82 -8.04 -19.95 6.86
CA LEU A 82 -8.16 -18.63 7.49
C LEU A 82 -7.19 -17.61 6.88
N GLU A 83 -6.08 -18.05 6.28
CA GLU A 83 -5.18 -17.17 5.54
C GLU A 83 -5.76 -16.77 4.19
N ARG A 84 -6.53 -17.66 3.55
CA ARG A 84 -7.32 -17.30 2.36
C ARG A 84 -8.35 -16.22 2.68
N LEU A 85 -9.04 -16.35 3.82
CA LEU A 85 -9.91 -15.29 4.32
C LEU A 85 -9.11 -14.01 4.60
N ARG A 86 -7.90 -14.11 5.17
CA ARG A 86 -6.99 -12.97 5.39
C ARG A 86 -6.68 -12.24 4.10
N TYR A 87 -6.23 -12.91 3.05
CA TYR A 87 -5.95 -12.30 1.75
C TYR A 87 -7.19 -11.62 1.16
N LEU A 88 -8.36 -12.24 1.26
CA LEU A 88 -9.61 -11.63 0.83
C LEU A 88 -9.89 -10.31 1.57
N THR A 89 -9.67 -10.27 2.90
CA THR A 89 -9.82 -9.03 3.68
C THR A 89 -8.75 -7.98 3.36
N ILE A 90 -7.52 -8.40 3.04
CA ILE A 90 -6.44 -7.51 2.59
C ILE A 90 -6.84 -6.81 1.29
N VAL A 91 -7.37 -7.55 0.30
CA VAL A 91 -7.86 -6.97 -0.95
C VAL A 91 -8.96 -5.95 -0.67
N SER A 92 -9.90 -6.25 0.23
CA SER A 92 -10.96 -5.31 0.61
C SER A 92 -10.39 -4.02 1.23
N ASN A 93 -9.40 -4.13 2.12
CA ASN A 93 -8.77 -2.98 2.76
C ASN A 93 -7.94 -2.15 1.77
N ASN A 94 -7.20 -2.80 0.87
CA ASN A 94 -6.44 -2.12 -0.17
C ASN A 94 -7.36 -1.38 -1.15
N LEU A 95 -8.51 -1.96 -1.49
CA LEU A 95 -9.51 -1.29 -2.30
C LEU A 95 -10.10 -0.08 -1.58
N ASP A 96 -10.36 -0.15 -0.27
CA ASP A 96 -10.78 1.02 0.50
C ASP A 96 -9.79 2.18 0.32
N GLU A 97 -8.50 1.97 0.57
CA GLU A 97 -7.48 3.02 0.37
C GLU A 97 -7.40 3.50 -1.09
N PHE A 98 -7.51 2.57 -2.05
CA PHE A 98 -7.51 2.90 -3.47
C PHE A 98 -8.67 3.83 -3.86
N PHE A 99 -9.87 3.59 -3.33
CA PHE A 99 -11.02 4.47 -3.56
C PHE A 99 -10.86 5.81 -2.85
N GLU A 100 -10.42 5.79 -1.58
CA GLU A 100 -10.28 6.99 -0.74
C GLU A 100 -9.29 8.01 -1.30
N ILE A 101 -8.28 7.55 -2.05
CA ILE A 101 -7.22 8.41 -2.59
C ILE A 101 -7.27 8.46 -4.12
N ARG A 102 -7.09 7.32 -4.80
CA ARG A 102 -6.84 7.32 -6.26
C ARG A 102 -8.09 7.54 -7.08
N VAL A 103 -9.18 6.86 -6.74
CA VAL A 103 -10.45 7.06 -7.46
C VAL A 103 -11.02 8.44 -7.13
N ALA A 104 -10.82 8.94 -5.91
CA ALA A 104 -11.15 10.32 -5.54
C ALA A 104 -10.42 11.35 -6.43
N GLU A 105 -9.09 11.25 -6.53
CA GLU A 105 -8.26 12.09 -7.41
C GLU A 105 -8.72 12.03 -8.88
N LEU A 106 -8.93 10.81 -9.42
CA LEU A 106 -9.39 10.62 -10.80
C LEU A 106 -10.77 11.25 -11.06
N LYS A 107 -11.70 11.13 -10.12
CA LYS A 107 -13.04 11.74 -10.24
C LYS A 107 -12.98 13.25 -10.22
N GLN A 108 -12.16 13.84 -9.35
CA GLN A 108 -11.95 15.28 -9.33
C GLN A 108 -11.40 15.77 -10.68
N LEU A 109 -10.40 15.07 -11.24
CA LEU A 109 -9.87 15.37 -12.57
C LEU A 109 -10.92 15.19 -13.68
N ALA A 110 -11.76 14.15 -13.59
CA ALA A 110 -12.83 13.89 -14.55
C ALA A 110 -13.90 14.99 -14.58
N THR A 111 -14.13 15.66 -13.44
CA THR A 111 -15.04 16.80 -13.33
C THR A 111 -14.41 18.15 -13.65
N SER A 112 -13.09 18.19 -13.89
CA SER A 112 -12.37 19.42 -14.19
C SER A 112 -12.73 19.96 -15.58
N PRO A 113 -12.82 21.30 -15.77
CA PRO A 113 -13.00 21.91 -17.09
C PRO A 113 -11.94 21.49 -18.13
N SER A 114 -10.77 21.05 -17.68
CA SER A 114 -9.64 20.63 -18.52
C SER A 114 -9.48 19.10 -18.62
N VAL A 115 -10.54 18.32 -18.41
CA VAL A 115 -10.49 16.85 -18.44
C VAL A 115 -9.99 16.32 -19.79
N SER A 116 -9.11 15.32 -19.76
CA SER A 116 -8.65 14.61 -20.96
C SER A 116 -9.47 13.34 -21.22
N LEU A 117 -9.61 12.94 -22.50
CA LEU A 117 -10.26 11.68 -22.88
C LEU A 117 -9.60 10.47 -22.20
N GLU A 118 -8.28 10.50 -22.05
CA GLU A 118 -7.50 9.48 -21.36
C GLU A 118 -7.89 9.32 -19.89
N THR A 119 -8.17 10.43 -19.19
CA THR A 119 -8.63 10.41 -17.79
C THR A 119 -9.96 9.68 -17.67
N LEU A 120 -10.91 9.98 -18.58
CA LEU A 120 -12.22 9.34 -18.62
C LEU A 120 -12.11 7.84 -18.91
N GLN A 121 -11.32 7.46 -19.92
CA GLN A 121 -11.06 6.06 -20.27
C GLN A 121 -10.40 5.29 -19.11
N THR A 122 -9.47 5.93 -18.40
CA THR A 122 -8.82 5.34 -17.22
C THR A 122 -9.84 5.12 -16.10
N LEU A 123 -10.68 6.10 -15.81
CA LEU A 123 -11.72 5.99 -14.79
C LEU A 123 -12.70 4.84 -15.09
N ASP A 124 -13.17 4.74 -16.34
CA ASP A 124 -14.06 3.66 -16.79
C ASP A 124 -13.41 2.28 -16.63
N ALA A 125 -12.16 2.13 -17.07
CA ALA A 125 -11.41 0.88 -16.97
C ALA A 125 -11.15 0.49 -15.51
N VAL A 126 -10.81 1.46 -14.66
CA VAL A 126 -10.61 1.27 -13.22
C VAL A 126 -11.91 0.83 -12.55
N GLN A 127 -13.03 1.51 -12.80
CA GLN A 127 -14.33 1.15 -12.23
C GLN A 127 -14.77 -0.25 -12.68
N LEU A 128 -14.62 -0.60 -13.96
CA LEU A 128 -14.97 -1.92 -14.47
C LEU A 128 -14.16 -3.05 -13.79
N ARG A 129 -12.85 -2.88 -13.70
CA ARG A 129 -11.96 -3.87 -13.05
C ARG A 129 -12.22 -3.97 -11.56
N ALA A 130 -12.39 -2.85 -10.86
CA ALA A 130 -12.70 -2.83 -9.43
C ALA A 130 -14.05 -3.55 -9.14
N ARG A 131 -15.10 -3.30 -9.92
CA ARG A 131 -16.39 -4.01 -9.79
C ARG A 131 -16.25 -5.51 -10.02
N THR A 132 -15.42 -5.91 -10.98
CA THR A 132 -15.13 -7.32 -11.25
C THR A 132 -14.40 -7.96 -10.08
N LEU A 133 -13.41 -7.27 -9.51
CA LEU A 133 -12.64 -7.75 -8.37
C LEU A 133 -13.51 -7.91 -7.12
N VAL A 134 -14.38 -6.93 -6.81
CA VAL A 134 -15.34 -7.02 -5.69
C VAL A 134 -16.30 -8.20 -5.90
N ARG A 135 -16.85 -8.38 -7.11
CA ARG A 135 -17.71 -9.54 -7.42
C ARG A 135 -16.99 -10.87 -7.20
N ARG A 136 -15.72 -10.98 -7.59
CA ARG A 136 -14.90 -12.18 -7.32
C ARG A 136 -14.69 -12.41 -5.83
N GLN A 137 -14.44 -11.36 -5.03
CA GLN A 137 -14.30 -11.50 -3.57
C GLN A 137 -15.54 -12.13 -2.92
N TYR A 138 -16.74 -11.59 -3.21
CA TYR A 138 -17.98 -12.14 -2.65
C TYR A 138 -18.30 -13.54 -3.21
N GLY A 139 -18.03 -13.78 -4.50
CA GLY A 139 -18.16 -15.11 -5.09
C GLY A 139 -17.28 -16.16 -4.39
N LEU A 140 -16.01 -15.83 -4.13
CA LEU A 140 -15.08 -16.68 -3.40
C LEU A 140 -15.52 -16.91 -1.95
N LEU A 141 -15.95 -15.84 -1.25
CA LEU A 141 -16.44 -15.92 0.12
C LEU A 141 -17.60 -16.92 0.23
N ASN A 142 -18.64 -16.74 -0.57
CA ASN A 142 -19.89 -17.48 -0.45
C ASN A 142 -19.78 -18.92 -0.97
N ARG A 143 -19.09 -19.12 -2.10
CA ARG A 143 -19.07 -20.42 -2.78
C ARG A 143 -17.95 -21.34 -2.29
N ALA A 144 -16.90 -20.80 -1.67
CA ALA A 144 -15.75 -21.57 -1.25
C ALA A 144 -15.37 -21.39 0.23
N LEU A 145 -15.21 -20.15 0.72
CA LEU A 145 -14.65 -19.94 2.05
C LEU A 145 -15.65 -20.25 3.18
N LEU A 146 -16.86 -19.68 3.13
CA LEU A 146 -17.88 -19.92 4.18
C LEU A 146 -18.29 -21.41 4.27
N PRO A 147 -18.55 -22.13 3.17
CA PRO A 147 -18.87 -23.55 3.23
C PRO A 147 -17.73 -24.39 3.85
N ARG A 148 -16.50 -24.17 3.40
CA ARG A 148 -15.33 -24.92 3.92
C ARG A 148 -15.01 -24.56 5.37
N LEU A 149 -15.23 -23.32 5.80
CA LEU A 149 -15.07 -22.94 7.21
C LEU A 149 -16.06 -23.70 8.08
N ARG A 150 -17.32 -23.77 7.63
CA ARG A 150 -18.38 -24.51 8.31
C ARG A 150 -18.06 -26.00 8.42
N GLU A 151 -17.54 -26.63 7.36
CA GLU A 151 -17.04 -28.02 7.38
C GLU A 151 -15.90 -28.23 8.40
N GLN A 152 -15.03 -27.22 8.58
CA GLN A 152 -13.92 -27.25 9.55
C GLN A 152 -14.34 -26.89 10.98
N GLY A 153 -15.65 -26.73 11.25
CA GLY A 153 -16.18 -26.43 12.57
C GLY A 153 -16.22 -24.93 12.92
N VAL A 154 -16.02 -24.04 11.94
CA VAL A 154 -16.09 -22.58 12.09
C VAL A 154 -17.34 -22.06 11.37
N ALA A 155 -18.39 -21.76 12.12
CA ALA A 155 -19.67 -21.33 11.55
C ALA A 155 -19.96 -19.85 11.84
N ILE A 156 -20.25 -19.10 10.79
CA ILE A 156 -20.81 -17.75 10.89
C ILE A 156 -22.32 -17.86 10.66
N HIS A 157 -23.11 -17.54 11.68
CA HIS A 157 -24.56 -17.65 11.67
C HIS A 157 -25.20 -16.34 11.20
N LEU A 158 -25.94 -16.40 10.10
CA LEU A 158 -26.69 -15.27 9.54
C LEU A 158 -28.14 -15.28 10.05
N SER A 159 -28.77 -14.11 10.11
CA SER A 159 -30.12 -13.93 10.69
C SER A 159 -31.21 -14.76 10.04
N GLU A 160 -31.03 -15.13 8.77
CA GLU A 160 -31.97 -15.95 8.00
C GLU A 160 -31.90 -17.44 8.36
N GLU A 161 -30.79 -17.88 8.97
CA GLU A 161 -30.50 -19.29 9.25
C GLU A 161 -30.60 -19.65 10.75
N TRP A 162 -31.00 -18.69 11.60
CA TRP A 162 -30.99 -18.93 13.05
C TRP A 162 -32.06 -19.94 13.49
N ASN A 163 -31.62 -20.89 14.32
CA ASN A 163 -32.53 -21.73 15.10
C ASN A 163 -33.07 -20.99 16.35
N ALA A 164 -33.97 -21.62 17.11
CA ALA A 164 -34.58 -21.02 18.29
C ALA A 164 -33.57 -20.62 19.38
N SER A 165 -32.53 -21.44 19.63
CA SER A 165 -31.49 -21.17 20.62
C SER A 165 -30.62 -19.98 20.22
N GLN A 166 -30.19 -19.96 18.95
CA GLN A 166 -29.41 -18.87 18.36
C GLN A 166 -30.19 -17.55 18.37
N ARG A 167 -31.48 -17.58 18.03
CA ARG A 167 -32.35 -16.41 18.09
C ARG A 167 -32.50 -15.89 19.51
N ALA A 168 -32.73 -16.75 20.49
CA ALA A 168 -32.86 -16.34 21.89
C ALA A 168 -31.56 -15.72 22.43
N TRP A 169 -30.40 -16.28 22.07
CA TRP A 169 -29.10 -15.70 22.43
C TRP A 169 -28.88 -14.32 21.78
N ALA A 170 -29.17 -14.20 20.48
CA ALA A 170 -29.05 -12.95 19.75
C ALA A 170 -30.02 -11.88 20.27
N GLU A 171 -31.23 -12.29 20.69
CA GLU A 171 -32.23 -11.40 21.29
C GLU A 171 -31.76 -10.84 22.63
N ALA A 172 -31.21 -11.69 23.49
CA ALA A 172 -30.67 -11.28 24.77
C ALA A 172 -29.55 -10.24 24.57
N PHE A 173 -28.57 -10.54 23.71
CA PHE A 173 -27.49 -9.61 23.38
C PHE A 173 -28.00 -8.32 22.72
N PHE A 174 -28.99 -8.41 21.83
CA PHE A 174 -29.59 -7.22 21.22
C PHE A 174 -30.17 -6.30 22.28
N HIS A 175 -31.00 -6.83 23.18
CA HIS A 175 -31.66 -6.04 24.22
C HIS A 175 -30.67 -5.45 25.24
N SER A 176 -29.66 -6.20 25.67
CA SER A 176 -28.71 -5.74 26.69
C SER A 176 -27.65 -4.77 26.17
N ASP A 177 -27.10 -5.02 24.98
CA ASP A 177 -25.89 -4.34 24.51
C ASP A 177 -26.13 -3.47 23.26
N VAL A 178 -27.06 -3.87 22.38
CA VAL A 178 -27.23 -3.24 21.06
C VAL A 178 -28.31 -2.17 21.05
N GLU A 179 -29.52 -2.52 21.48
CA GLU A 179 -30.72 -1.68 21.48
C GLU A 179 -30.52 -0.36 22.22
N PRO A 180 -29.88 -0.30 23.41
CA PRO A 180 -29.65 0.96 24.12
C PRO A 180 -28.71 1.94 23.39
N LEU A 181 -27.91 1.44 22.45
CA LEU A 181 -26.93 2.21 21.69
C LEU A 181 -27.42 2.58 20.29
N LEU A 182 -28.57 2.07 19.87
CA LEU A 182 -29.14 2.34 18.56
C LEU A 182 -30.08 3.54 18.61
N THR A 183 -29.88 4.47 17.68
CA THR A 183 -30.77 5.61 17.49
C THR A 183 -31.25 5.60 16.03
N PRO A 184 -32.45 5.07 15.76
CA PRO A 184 -33.02 5.09 14.42
C PRO A 184 -33.41 6.52 14.03
N ILE A 185 -33.15 6.90 12.78
CA ILE A 185 -33.48 8.21 12.22
C ILE A 185 -34.46 8.01 11.08
N ALA A 186 -35.75 8.22 11.34
CA ALA A 186 -36.77 8.29 10.28
C ALA A 186 -36.54 9.55 9.44
N LEU A 187 -36.51 9.41 8.11
CA LEU A 187 -36.31 10.56 7.24
C LEU A 187 -37.63 11.25 6.95
N ASP A 188 -37.67 12.55 7.20
CA ASP A 188 -38.78 13.43 6.88
C ASP A 188 -38.23 14.83 6.52
N PRO A 189 -39.04 15.79 6.04
CA PRO A 189 -38.54 17.13 5.69
C PRO A 189 -37.84 17.90 6.84
N VAL A 190 -38.13 17.54 8.10
CA VAL A 190 -37.55 18.12 9.31
C VAL A 190 -36.32 17.33 9.79
N HIS A 191 -36.27 16.03 9.50
CA HIS A 191 -35.16 15.12 9.78
C HIS A 191 -34.53 14.65 8.47
N PRO A 192 -33.63 15.45 7.88
CA PRO A 192 -32.97 15.09 6.64
C PRO A 192 -32.03 13.89 6.86
N PHE A 193 -31.53 13.36 5.74
CA PHE A 193 -30.58 12.25 5.76
C PHE A 193 -29.37 12.55 6.66
N PRO A 194 -29.01 11.67 7.60
CA PRO A 194 -27.95 11.94 8.56
C PRO A 194 -26.57 11.94 7.88
N ARG A 195 -25.65 12.75 8.39
CA ARG A 195 -24.26 12.75 7.91
C ARG A 195 -23.56 11.44 8.30
N VAL A 196 -23.50 10.50 7.36
CA VAL A 196 -22.88 9.18 7.56
C VAL A 196 -21.36 9.28 7.49
N LEU A 197 -20.69 8.74 8.52
CA LEU A 197 -19.24 8.71 8.65
C LEU A 197 -18.58 7.75 7.64
N ASN A 198 -17.38 8.10 7.18
CA ASN A 198 -16.60 7.24 6.27
C ASN A 198 -16.44 5.81 6.83
N LYS A 199 -16.65 4.80 5.96
CA LYS A 199 -16.55 3.35 6.24
C LYS A 199 -17.44 2.81 7.37
N SER A 200 -18.36 3.61 7.90
CA SER A 200 -19.33 3.17 8.91
C SER A 200 -20.34 2.20 8.33
N LEU A 201 -20.86 1.29 9.18
CA LEU A 201 -21.96 0.41 8.82
C LEU A 201 -23.27 1.09 9.10
N ASN A 202 -24.16 1.09 8.11
CA ASN A 202 -25.47 1.69 8.22
C ASN A 202 -26.50 0.74 7.61
N PHE A 203 -27.75 0.93 7.99
CA PHE A 203 -28.89 0.25 7.40
C PHE A 203 -29.82 1.31 6.82
N VAL A 204 -30.27 1.08 5.60
CA VAL A 204 -31.44 1.74 5.03
C VAL A 204 -32.64 0.82 5.27
N VAL A 205 -33.68 1.35 5.89
CA VAL A 205 -34.87 0.60 6.30
C VAL A 205 -36.06 1.16 5.55
N ASP A 206 -36.77 0.29 4.85
CA ASP A 206 -38.04 0.61 4.19
C ASP A 206 -39.18 0.40 5.19
N LEU A 207 -40.01 1.43 5.35
CA LEU A 207 -41.06 1.49 6.36
C LEU A 207 -42.41 1.70 5.70
N ASP A 208 -43.44 1.11 6.30
CA ASP A 208 -44.83 1.29 5.91
C ASP A 208 -45.66 1.60 7.16
N GLY A 209 -46.51 2.63 7.07
CA GLY A 209 -47.36 3.09 8.16
C GLY A 209 -47.12 4.55 8.56
N ARG A 210 -47.77 4.92 9.67
CA ARG A 210 -47.74 6.27 10.23
C ARG A 210 -47.04 6.30 11.58
N ASP A 211 -46.22 7.32 11.79
CA ASP A 211 -45.59 7.54 13.09
C ASP A 211 -46.62 7.96 14.16
N ALA A 212 -46.15 8.12 15.40
CA ALA A 212 -46.97 8.56 16.53
C ALA A 212 -47.64 9.94 16.32
N PHE A 213 -47.21 10.70 15.30
CA PHE A 213 -47.73 12.02 14.92
C PHE A 213 -48.60 11.98 13.66
N GLY A 214 -48.91 10.78 13.13
CA GLY A 214 -49.78 10.59 11.97
C GLY A 214 -49.11 10.87 10.62
N ARG A 215 -47.79 11.00 10.57
CA ARG A 215 -47.02 11.24 9.33
C ARG A 215 -46.64 9.93 8.68
N ASP A 216 -46.77 9.85 7.35
CA ASP A 216 -46.34 8.68 6.59
C ASP A 216 -44.80 8.63 6.57
N VAL A 217 -44.23 7.56 7.10
CA VAL A 217 -42.77 7.36 7.16
C VAL A 217 -42.40 6.19 6.26
N HIS A 218 -41.62 6.48 5.23
CA HIS A 218 -41.25 5.49 4.21
C HIS A 218 -39.82 4.96 4.34
N ILE A 219 -38.95 5.71 5.00
CA ILE A 219 -37.53 5.36 5.06
C ILE A 219 -36.91 5.79 6.38
N ALA A 220 -36.02 4.96 6.91
CA ALA A 220 -35.19 5.30 8.06
C ALA A 220 -33.75 4.84 7.87
N ILE A 221 -32.85 5.51 8.57
CA ILE A 221 -31.43 5.16 8.65
C ILE A 221 -31.11 4.71 10.06
N VAL A 222 -30.45 3.56 10.19
CA VAL A 222 -29.94 3.04 11.46
C VAL A 222 -28.43 2.89 11.34
N GLN A 223 -27.70 3.54 12.24
CA GLN A 223 -26.23 3.46 12.27
C GLN A 223 -25.78 2.40 13.28
N ALA A 224 -24.91 1.48 12.87
CA ALA A 224 -24.45 0.44 13.79
C ALA A 224 -23.45 1.02 14.82
N PRO A 225 -23.61 0.76 16.14
CA PRO A 225 -22.77 1.37 17.17
C PRO A 225 -21.30 1.03 16.97
N ARG A 226 -20.40 2.00 17.13
CA ARG A 226 -18.95 1.79 16.98
C ARG A 226 -18.29 1.11 18.17
N ALA A 227 -18.89 1.28 19.35
CA ALA A 227 -18.38 0.72 20.59
C ALA A 227 -18.44 -0.81 20.64
N LEU A 228 -19.30 -1.44 19.81
CA LEU A 228 -19.51 -2.88 19.84
C LEU A 228 -18.61 -3.63 18.84
N PRO A 229 -18.14 -4.84 19.19
CA PRO A 229 -17.43 -5.72 18.26
C PRO A 229 -18.31 -6.08 17.06
N ARG A 230 -17.69 -6.30 15.89
CA ARG A 230 -18.42 -6.57 14.64
C ARG A 230 -18.68 -8.06 14.44
N VAL A 231 -17.87 -8.91 15.07
CA VAL A 231 -18.01 -10.36 15.11
C VAL A 231 -18.13 -10.77 16.58
N LEU A 232 -19.16 -11.54 16.88
CA LEU A 232 -19.53 -11.97 18.22
C LEU A 232 -19.27 -13.47 18.36
N PRO A 233 -18.47 -13.93 19.34
CA PRO A 233 -18.35 -15.34 19.64
C PRO A 233 -19.66 -15.86 20.24
N VAL A 234 -20.15 -16.97 19.70
CA VAL A 234 -21.38 -17.64 20.15
C VAL A 234 -20.98 -18.91 20.89
N PRO A 235 -21.50 -19.15 22.11
CA PRO A 235 -21.22 -20.37 22.87
C PRO A 235 -21.49 -21.63 22.06
N LYS A 236 -20.67 -22.67 22.25
CA LYS A 236 -20.73 -23.93 21.49
C LYS A 236 -22.11 -24.58 21.59
N GLU A 237 -22.75 -24.50 22.75
CA GLU A 237 -24.06 -25.06 23.05
C GLU A 237 -25.18 -24.37 22.25
N VAL A 238 -25.01 -23.09 21.95
CA VAL A 238 -25.94 -22.29 21.14
C VAL A 238 -25.62 -22.45 19.65
N SER A 239 -24.34 -22.42 19.31
CA SER A 239 -23.86 -22.49 17.92
C SER A 239 -24.08 -23.86 17.29
N GLY A 240 -23.84 -24.94 18.03
CA GLY A 240 -23.70 -26.31 17.51
C GLY A 240 -22.34 -26.59 16.87
N TYR A 241 -21.47 -25.59 16.74
CA TYR A 241 -20.13 -25.71 16.18
C TYR A 241 -19.04 -25.38 17.21
N PRO A 242 -17.85 -26.00 17.13
CA PRO A 242 -16.71 -25.69 18.00
C PRO A 242 -16.37 -24.19 18.04
N CYS A 243 -16.43 -23.51 16.90
CA CYS A 243 -16.24 -22.07 16.80
C CYS A 243 -17.48 -21.44 16.13
N GLY A 244 -18.44 -21.04 16.96
CA GLY A 244 -19.62 -20.28 16.53
C GLY A 244 -19.39 -18.79 16.54
N LEU A 245 -19.83 -18.10 15.49
CA LEU A 245 -19.73 -16.66 15.36
C LEU A 245 -21.05 -16.09 14.83
N MET A 246 -21.42 -14.88 15.27
CA MET A 246 -22.50 -14.09 14.70
C MET A 246 -21.98 -12.71 14.34
N LEU A 247 -22.47 -12.14 13.23
CA LEU A 247 -22.14 -10.77 12.88
C LEU A 247 -23.08 -9.82 13.61
N LEU A 248 -22.55 -8.70 14.11
CA LEU A 248 -23.39 -7.62 14.66
C LEU A 248 -24.43 -7.14 13.64
N THR A 249 -24.08 -7.17 12.35
CA THR A 249 -25.01 -6.87 11.26
C THR A 249 -26.24 -7.79 11.29
N SER A 250 -26.02 -9.09 11.46
CA SER A 250 -27.09 -10.09 11.53
C SER A 250 -27.95 -9.88 12.77
N VAL A 251 -27.35 -9.58 13.93
CA VAL A 251 -28.09 -9.25 15.16
C VAL A 251 -29.02 -8.06 14.93
N VAL A 252 -28.50 -6.93 14.46
CA VAL A 252 -29.30 -5.72 14.21
C VAL A 252 -30.40 -5.98 13.17
N GLN A 253 -30.08 -6.67 12.08
CA GLN A 253 -31.04 -6.99 11.02
C GLN A 253 -32.17 -7.91 11.50
N GLY A 254 -31.85 -8.91 12.34
CA GLY A 254 -32.83 -9.86 12.88
C GLY A 254 -33.85 -9.23 13.83
N PHE A 255 -33.51 -8.11 14.48
CA PHE A 255 -34.37 -7.40 15.43
C PHE A 255 -34.74 -5.98 14.99
N MET A 256 -34.52 -5.63 13.71
CA MET A 256 -34.76 -4.29 13.16
C MET A 256 -36.19 -3.79 13.44
N TYR A 257 -37.18 -4.68 13.41
CA TYR A 257 -38.58 -4.37 13.67
C TYR A 257 -38.85 -3.78 15.07
N ARG A 258 -37.98 -4.04 16.06
CA ARG A 258 -38.13 -3.50 17.43
C ARG A 258 -37.83 -2.00 17.52
N LEU A 259 -36.97 -1.51 16.63
CA LEU A 259 -36.54 -0.10 16.62
C LEU A 259 -37.63 0.85 16.12
N PHE A 260 -38.72 0.32 15.53
CA PHE A 260 -39.78 1.10 14.90
C PHE A 260 -41.16 0.69 15.41
N PRO A 261 -41.48 0.93 16.70
CA PRO A 261 -42.79 0.57 17.26
C PRO A 261 -43.91 1.33 16.53
N GLY A 262 -44.95 0.60 16.10
CA GLY A 262 -46.09 1.18 15.37
C GLY A 262 -45.90 1.31 13.85
N LEU A 263 -44.69 1.05 13.34
CA LEU A 263 -44.40 1.01 11.90
C LEU A 263 -44.08 -0.42 11.46
N LYS A 264 -44.43 -0.75 10.23
CA LYS A 264 -44.09 -2.03 9.62
C LYS A 264 -42.76 -1.90 8.88
N VAL A 265 -41.75 -2.65 9.32
CA VAL A 265 -40.49 -2.79 8.56
C VAL A 265 -40.74 -3.69 7.36
N VAL A 266 -40.70 -3.11 6.16
CA VAL A 266 -40.88 -3.84 4.88
C VAL A 266 -39.59 -4.57 4.52
N SER A 267 -38.47 -3.87 4.58
CA SER A 267 -37.14 -4.42 4.29
C SER A 267 -36.05 -3.62 5.00
N SER A 268 -34.87 -4.22 5.18
CA SER A 268 -33.70 -3.50 5.68
C SER A 268 -32.44 -3.99 4.98
N HIS A 269 -31.59 -3.05 4.60
CA HIS A 269 -30.42 -3.33 3.77
C HIS A 269 -29.19 -2.62 4.31
N GLN A 270 -28.09 -3.35 4.39
CA GLN A 270 -26.81 -2.81 4.85
C GLN A 270 -26.22 -1.93 3.75
N PHE A 271 -25.60 -0.83 4.13
CA PHE A 271 -24.78 -0.02 3.24
C PHE A 271 -23.59 0.60 3.95
N ARG A 272 -22.57 0.93 3.16
CA ARG A 272 -21.36 1.64 3.60
C ARG A 272 -20.91 2.58 2.50
N VAL A 273 -20.50 3.78 2.91
CA VAL A 273 -19.91 4.79 2.01
C VAL A 273 -18.41 4.87 2.25
N THR A 274 -17.65 4.93 1.16
CA THR A 274 -16.23 5.28 1.14
C THR A 274 -16.10 6.73 0.66
N ARG A 275 -15.28 7.55 1.34
CA ARG A 275 -15.15 8.99 1.08
C ARG A 275 -13.71 9.38 0.80
N ASN A 276 -13.50 10.45 0.04
CA ASN A 276 -12.18 11.07 -0.10
C ASN A 276 -11.61 11.35 1.29
N SER A 277 -10.40 10.88 1.54
CA SER A 277 -9.72 10.98 2.84
C SER A 277 -8.31 11.59 2.72
N ASP A 278 -8.02 12.27 1.60
CA ASP A 278 -6.79 13.03 1.42
C ASP A 278 -6.82 14.31 2.29
N LEU A 279 -5.66 14.68 2.82
CA LEU A 279 -5.49 15.87 3.67
C LEU A 279 -4.82 16.95 2.83
N TYR A 280 -5.48 18.10 2.69
CA TYR A 280 -4.91 19.25 1.99
C TYR A 280 -4.41 20.25 3.04
N VAL A 281 -3.09 20.40 3.13
CA VAL A 281 -2.48 21.47 3.92
C VAL A 281 -1.78 22.39 2.93
N ASP A 282 -2.03 23.69 3.03
CA ASP A 282 -1.34 24.68 2.22
C ASP A 282 0.07 24.89 2.76
N ASP A 283 1.06 24.42 1.99
CA ASP A 283 2.47 24.45 2.36
C ASP A 283 3.04 25.90 2.35
N GLU A 284 2.37 26.87 1.72
CA GLU A 284 2.84 28.26 1.61
C GLU A 284 2.31 29.17 2.74
N GLU A 285 1.17 28.83 3.36
CA GLU A 285 0.50 29.68 4.35
C GLU A 285 0.70 29.25 5.82
N VAL A 286 1.23 28.04 6.08
CA VAL A 286 1.24 27.45 7.42
C VAL A 286 2.59 27.61 8.13
N THR A 287 2.59 28.33 9.25
CA THR A 287 3.76 28.47 10.15
C THR A 287 3.87 27.36 11.19
N ASP A 288 2.76 26.71 11.56
CA ASP A 288 2.69 25.55 12.47
C ASP A 288 1.92 24.39 11.82
N LEU A 289 2.67 23.46 11.24
CA LEU A 289 2.13 22.27 10.56
C LEU A 289 1.33 21.36 11.51
N LYS A 290 1.71 21.29 12.79
CA LYS A 290 1.05 20.42 13.77
C LYS A 290 -0.36 20.93 14.08
N ALA A 291 -0.51 22.23 14.26
CA ALA A 291 -1.82 22.85 14.50
C ALA A 291 -2.75 22.71 13.28
N ALA A 292 -2.27 23.00 12.08
CA ALA A 292 -3.05 22.87 10.84
C ALA A 292 -3.55 21.43 10.61
N LEU A 293 -2.73 20.43 10.94
CA LEU A 293 -3.12 19.03 10.80
C LEU A 293 -4.22 18.58 11.75
N GLN A 294 -4.28 19.14 12.95
CA GLN A 294 -5.32 18.78 13.93
C GLN A 294 -6.72 19.16 13.43
N ASP A 295 -6.84 20.31 12.76
CA ASP A 295 -8.11 20.78 12.22
C ASP A 295 -8.59 19.94 11.02
N GLU A 296 -7.67 19.59 10.10
CA GLU A 296 -7.97 18.78 8.91
C GLU A 296 -8.34 17.33 9.25
N LEU A 297 -7.73 16.75 10.30
CA LEU A 297 -8.01 15.37 10.73
C LEU A 297 -9.48 15.14 11.09
N VAL A 298 -10.16 16.13 11.66
CA VAL A 298 -11.60 16.05 11.99
C VAL A 298 -12.46 16.05 10.73
N GLN A 299 -12.08 16.86 9.73
CA GLN A 299 -12.83 16.98 8.47
C GLN A 299 -12.71 15.74 7.58
N ARG A 300 -11.60 15.00 7.69
CA ARG A 300 -11.32 13.76 6.93
C ARG A 300 -12.46 12.74 6.91
N HIS A 301 -13.23 12.63 7.99
CA HIS A 301 -14.34 11.68 8.07
C HIS A 301 -15.53 12.01 7.17
N PHE A 302 -15.53 13.20 6.55
CA PHE A 302 -16.67 13.76 5.85
C PHE A 302 -16.37 14.31 4.45
N GLY A 303 -15.26 13.91 3.83
CA GLY A 303 -14.98 14.24 2.42
C GLY A 303 -16.04 13.69 1.45
N ASP A 304 -15.91 14.03 0.17
CA ASP A 304 -16.87 13.63 -0.86
C ASP A 304 -16.99 12.11 -0.98
N ALA A 305 -18.21 11.62 -1.20
CA ALA A 305 -18.45 10.20 -1.39
C ALA A 305 -17.89 9.76 -2.75
N VAL A 306 -17.14 8.65 -2.74
CA VAL A 306 -16.51 8.12 -3.97
C VAL A 306 -17.06 6.76 -4.36
N ARG A 307 -17.55 5.99 -3.39
CA ARG A 307 -18.10 4.64 -3.59
C ARG A 307 -19.14 4.32 -2.52
N ILE A 308 -20.19 3.62 -2.91
CA ILE A 308 -21.15 3.01 -1.99
C ILE A 308 -21.25 1.51 -2.21
N GLU A 309 -21.13 0.74 -1.14
CA GLU A 309 -21.45 -0.69 -1.11
C GLU A 309 -22.81 -0.89 -0.46
N VAL A 310 -23.65 -1.71 -1.05
CA VAL A 310 -25.02 -1.97 -0.55
C VAL A 310 -25.35 -3.45 -0.74
N SER A 311 -26.11 -4.04 0.19
CA SER A 311 -26.60 -5.42 0.03
C SER A 311 -27.28 -5.62 -1.33
N ALA A 312 -26.95 -6.69 -2.03
CA ALA A 312 -27.45 -6.97 -3.38
C ALA A 312 -28.99 -7.00 -3.46
N ALA A 313 -29.62 -7.53 -2.41
CA ALA A 313 -31.07 -7.61 -2.25
C ALA A 313 -31.78 -6.25 -2.06
N CYS A 314 -31.04 -5.14 -1.93
CA CYS A 314 -31.63 -3.80 -1.79
C CYS A 314 -32.43 -3.41 -3.04
N PRO A 315 -33.70 -2.99 -2.91
CA PRO A 315 -34.54 -2.52 -4.01
C PRO A 315 -33.92 -1.34 -4.77
N GLU A 316 -34.18 -1.26 -6.08
CA GLU A 316 -33.65 -0.19 -6.92
C GLU A 316 -34.08 1.23 -6.48
N PRO A 317 -35.31 1.48 -5.98
CA PRO A 317 -35.69 2.79 -5.46
C PRO A 317 -34.80 3.26 -4.30
N LEU A 318 -34.44 2.36 -3.37
CA LEU A 318 -33.54 2.68 -2.26
C LEU A 318 -32.10 2.87 -2.74
N LYS A 319 -31.63 2.05 -3.70
CA LYS A 319 -30.33 2.24 -4.35
C LYS A 319 -30.22 3.60 -5.03
N GLN A 320 -31.26 4.02 -5.77
CA GLN A 320 -31.33 5.34 -6.40
C GLN A 320 -31.33 6.44 -5.34
N ARG A 321 -32.15 6.31 -4.29
CA ARG A 321 -32.19 7.30 -3.20
C ARG A 321 -30.83 7.48 -2.53
N LEU A 322 -30.11 6.40 -2.24
CA LEU A 322 -28.76 6.46 -1.67
C LEU A 322 -27.76 7.11 -2.66
N ARG A 323 -27.84 6.81 -3.95
CA ARG A 323 -26.99 7.45 -4.96
C ARG A 323 -27.21 8.95 -5.03
N ASP A 324 -28.47 9.38 -5.08
CA ASP A 324 -28.84 10.80 -5.15
C ASP A 324 -28.34 11.56 -3.92
N GLU A 325 -28.52 10.98 -2.72
CA GLU A 325 -28.07 11.56 -1.46
C GLU A 325 -26.55 11.76 -1.41
N PHE A 326 -25.79 10.75 -1.84
CA PHE A 326 -24.33 10.80 -1.83
C PHE A 326 -23.73 11.39 -3.11
N LYS A 327 -24.55 11.87 -4.05
CA LYS A 327 -24.15 12.41 -5.35
C LYS A 327 -23.24 11.45 -6.14
N LEU A 328 -23.63 10.18 -6.18
CA LEU A 328 -22.87 9.10 -6.79
C LEU A 328 -23.46 8.66 -8.13
N GLU A 329 -22.60 8.28 -9.06
CA GLU A 329 -23.01 7.74 -10.36
C GLU A 329 -23.38 6.25 -10.24
N PRO A 330 -24.11 5.68 -11.23
CA PRO A 330 -24.42 4.24 -11.24
C PRO A 330 -23.18 3.33 -11.15
N ALA A 331 -22.04 3.78 -11.68
CA ALA A 331 -20.77 3.03 -11.65
C ALA A 331 -20.18 2.93 -10.24
N ASP A 332 -20.53 3.85 -9.34
CA ASP A 332 -20.00 3.95 -7.97
C ASP A 332 -20.76 3.12 -6.94
N LEU A 333 -21.89 2.55 -7.34
CA LEU A 333 -22.69 1.66 -6.52
C LEU A 333 -22.28 0.20 -6.76
N TYR A 334 -21.95 -0.48 -5.66
CA TYR A 334 -21.47 -1.85 -5.62
C TYR A 334 -22.50 -2.70 -4.87
N PRO A 335 -23.38 -3.43 -5.59
CA PRO A 335 -24.25 -4.41 -4.96
C PRO A 335 -23.41 -5.61 -4.51
N VAL A 336 -23.54 -6.01 -3.24
CA VAL A 336 -22.73 -7.08 -2.66
C VAL A 336 -23.58 -8.21 -2.08
N GLU A 337 -23.22 -9.44 -2.40
CA GLU A 337 -23.93 -10.65 -1.96
C GLU A 337 -23.34 -11.13 -0.63
N GLY A 338 -23.69 -10.51 0.50
CA GLY A 338 -23.18 -10.92 1.80
C GLY A 338 -23.06 -9.75 2.79
N PRO A 339 -22.29 -9.92 3.88
CA PRO A 339 -22.09 -8.84 4.84
C PRO A 339 -21.33 -7.68 4.18
N VAL A 340 -21.88 -6.48 4.28
CA VAL A 340 -21.21 -5.27 3.76
C VAL A 340 -19.96 -5.01 4.59
N ASN A 341 -18.87 -4.68 3.89
CA ASN A 341 -17.51 -4.46 4.42
C ASN A 341 -16.81 -5.75 4.86
N LEU A 342 -16.16 -6.41 3.90
CA LEU A 342 -15.40 -7.64 4.13
C LEU A 342 -14.19 -7.46 5.05
N VAL A 343 -13.64 -6.24 5.19
CA VAL A 343 -12.53 -5.96 6.13
C VAL A 343 -12.86 -6.41 7.56
N ARG A 344 -14.14 -6.34 7.95
CA ARG A 344 -14.59 -6.75 9.30
C ARG A 344 -14.41 -8.24 9.58
N LEU A 345 -14.36 -9.07 8.53
CA LEU A 345 -14.10 -10.50 8.68
C LEU A 345 -12.67 -10.78 9.17
N GLN A 346 -11.79 -9.77 9.24
CA GLN A 346 -10.51 -9.90 9.93
C GLN A 346 -10.69 -10.34 11.40
N GLN A 347 -11.74 -9.86 12.08
CA GLN A 347 -12.05 -10.27 13.46
C GLN A 347 -12.35 -11.78 13.56
N VAL A 348 -12.90 -12.40 12.50
CA VAL A 348 -13.08 -13.87 12.46
C VAL A 348 -11.73 -14.56 12.58
N ILE A 349 -10.72 -14.09 11.86
CA ILE A 349 -9.38 -14.69 11.84
C ILE A 349 -8.70 -14.56 13.20
N GLU A 350 -8.95 -13.45 13.89
CA GLU A 350 -8.42 -13.15 15.22
C GLU A 350 -9.10 -13.98 16.31
N LEU A 351 -10.43 -14.17 16.23
CA LEU A 351 -11.22 -14.92 17.21
C LEU A 351 -11.10 -16.44 17.07
N VAL A 352 -10.86 -16.95 15.85
CA VAL A 352 -10.75 -18.40 15.63
C VAL A 352 -9.37 -18.91 16.06
N ASP A 353 -9.33 -19.60 17.19
CA ASP A 353 -8.12 -20.24 17.72
C ASP A 353 -7.89 -21.64 17.13
N ARG A 354 -7.57 -21.68 15.83
CA ARG A 354 -7.26 -22.92 15.08
C ARG A 354 -5.98 -22.74 14.27
N ALA A 355 -4.87 -23.19 14.83
CA ALA A 355 -3.54 -23.07 14.23
C ALA A 355 -3.41 -23.85 12.91
N ASP A 356 -4.11 -24.98 12.79
CA ASP A 356 -4.15 -25.83 11.58
C ASP A 356 -4.83 -25.17 10.38
N LEU A 357 -5.64 -24.12 10.61
CA LEU A 357 -6.27 -23.32 9.55
C LEU A 357 -5.46 -22.07 9.18
N LYS A 358 -4.33 -21.83 9.86
CA LYS A 358 -3.46 -20.66 9.70
C LYS A 358 -2.09 -21.08 9.16
N PHE A 359 -1.26 -20.13 8.76
CA PHE A 359 0.14 -20.45 8.54
C PHE A 359 0.79 -20.85 9.86
N SER A 360 1.53 -21.95 9.87
CA SER A 360 2.26 -22.44 11.04
C SER A 360 3.13 -21.34 11.64
N ALA A 361 2.89 -20.98 12.90
CA ALA A 361 3.64 -19.95 13.59
C ALA A 361 5.13 -20.34 13.66
N PHE A 362 6.01 -19.36 13.53
CA PHE A 362 7.44 -19.55 13.72
C PHE A 362 7.98 -18.48 14.67
N GLN A 363 9.06 -18.79 15.36
CA GLN A 363 9.80 -17.82 16.15
C GLN A 363 11.01 -17.34 15.33
N PRO A 364 11.18 -16.03 15.13
CA PRO A 364 12.37 -15.50 14.47
C PRO A 364 13.63 -15.92 15.23
N ALA A 365 14.65 -16.41 14.51
CA ALA A 365 15.90 -16.80 15.14
C ALA A 365 16.72 -15.58 15.58
N TRP A 366 17.57 -15.76 16.57
CA TRP A 366 18.58 -14.76 16.88
C TRP A 366 19.60 -14.68 15.73
N PRO A 367 19.91 -13.49 15.16
CA PRO A 367 20.82 -13.38 14.03
C PRO A 367 22.23 -13.83 14.40
N LYS A 368 22.89 -14.53 13.47
CA LYS A 368 24.25 -15.04 13.67
C LYS A 368 25.25 -13.88 13.73
N GLY A 369 26.20 -13.94 14.66
CA GLY A 369 27.24 -12.91 14.84
C GLY A 369 26.83 -11.72 15.71
N VAL A 370 25.55 -11.60 16.08
CA VAL A 370 25.09 -10.58 17.04
C VAL A 370 25.23 -11.13 18.46
N SER A 371 25.96 -10.43 19.35
CA SER A 371 26.03 -10.84 20.76
C SER A 371 24.66 -10.76 21.44
N ALA A 372 24.29 -11.84 22.14
CA ALA A 372 23.10 -11.86 22.99
C ALA A 372 23.32 -11.04 24.29
N ASN A 373 24.54 -10.62 24.59
CA ASN A 373 24.84 -9.71 25.69
C ASN A 373 24.71 -8.26 25.22
N ARG A 374 23.81 -7.49 25.84
CA ARG A 374 23.56 -6.09 25.51
C ARG A 374 24.82 -5.21 25.59
N ASN A 375 25.71 -5.50 26.54
CA ASN A 375 26.92 -4.70 26.76
C ASN A 375 28.00 -4.89 25.69
N GLN A 376 27.85 -5.91 24.83
CA GLN A 376 28.81 -6.25 23.78
C GLN A 376 28.29 -5.93 22.37
N LEU A 377 27.10 -5.35 22.25
CA LEU A 377 26.48 -5.11 20.94
C LEU A 377 27.32 -4.15 20.07
N PHE A 378 27.81 -3.05 20.65
CA PHE A 378 28.67 -2.11 19.91
C PHE A 378 30.02 -2.71 19.53
N ASP A 379 30.56 -3.61 20.36
CA ASP A 379 31.78 -4.35 20.05
C ASP A 379 31.55 -5.27 18.84
N SER A 380 30.43 -6.00 18.80
CA SER A 380 30.06 -6.84 17.65
C SER A 380 29.92 -6.03 16.35
N ILE A 381 29.32 -4.83 16.40
CA ILE A 381 29.20 -3.95 15.22
C ILE A 381 30.56 -3.39 14.79
N ARG A 382 31.48 -3.20 15.74
CA ARG A 382 32.84 -2.71 15.49
C ARG A 382 33.72 -3.78 14.84
N GLU A 383 33.50 -5.05 15.17
CA GLU A 383 34.21 -6.19 14.56
C GLU A 383 33.81 -6.42 13.10
N GLY A 384 32.58 -6.10 12.71
CA GLY A 384 32.12 -6.18 11.33
C GLY A 384 30.65 -5.83 11.15
N ASP A 385 30.25 -5.66 9.90
CA ASP A 385 28.88 -5.37 9.51
C ASP A 385 27.93 -6.53 9.88
N LEU A 386 26.79 -6.20 10.50
CA LEU A 386 25.78 -7.18 10.90
C LEU A 386 24.52 -6.96 10.07
N LEU A 387 24.24 -7.91 9.17
CA LEU A 387 23.03 -7.93 8.36
C LEU A 387 21.92 -8.74 9.05
N LEU A 388 20.77 -8.11 9.21
CA LEU A 388 19.54 -8.65 9.78
C LEU A 388 18.52 -8.86 8.66
N HIS A 389 17.88 -10.02 8.63
CA HIS A 389 16.82 -10.34 7.65
C HIS A 389 15.50 -10.67 8.36
N HIS A 390 14.59 -9.71 8.39
CA HIS A 390 13.25 -9.87 8.94
C HIS A 390 12.29 -10.45 7.89
N PRO A 391 11.27 -11.24 8.27
CA PRO A 391 10.91 -11.62 9.63
C PRO A 391 11.63 -12.89 10.14
N TYR A 392 12.56 -13.44 9.36
CA TYR A 392 13.25 -14.70 9.65
C TYR A 392 14.16 -14.63 10.88
N GLU A 393 14.85 -13.50 11.02
CA GLU A 393 15.70 -13.14 12.15
C GLU A 393 14.99 -12.10 13.04
N SER A 394 15.26 -12.18 14.34
CA SER A 394 14.64 -11.32 15.35
C SER A 394 14.91 -9.85 15.10
N PHE A 395 13.89 -9.00 15.30
CA PHE A 395 14.00 -7.53 15.31
C PHE A 395 14.57 -6.98 16.63
N GLU A 396 14.68 -7.82 17.66
CA GLU A 396 15.16 -7.43 18.98
C GLU A 396 16.57 -6.78 18.98
N PRO A 397 17.55 -7.19 18.15
CA PRO A 397 18.84 -6.50 18.04
C PRO A 397 18.72 -5.00 17.76
N VAL A 398 17.77 -4.58 16.93
CA VAL A 398 17.51 -3.16 16.62
C VAL A 398 16.94 -2.44 17.86
N GLN A 399 16.08 -3.10 18.63
CA GLN A 399 15.58 -2.58 19.90
C GLN A 399 16.69 -2.48 20.96
N ARG A 400 17.59 -3.47 20.99
CA ARG A 400 18.76 -3.48 21.87
C ARG A 400 19.77 -2.43 21.47
N PHE A 401 19.91 -2.10 20.19
CA PHE A 401 20.77 -1.02 19.73
C PHE A 401 20.42 0.31 20.41
N LEU A 402 19.15 0.71 20.36
CA LEU A 402 18.69 1.95 21.01
C LEU A 402 18.65 1.85 22.53
N SER A 403 18.13 0.76 23.10
CA SER A 403 18.04 0.63 24.55
C SER A 403 19.41 0.50 25.22
N SER A 404 20.39 -0.12 24.57
CA SER A 404 21.78 -0.13 25.07
C SER A 404 22.40 1.26 24.94
N ALA A 405 22.17 1.95 23.81
CA ALA A 405 22.60 3.34 23.65
C ALA A 405 22.02 4.26 24.73
N ALA A 406 20.75 4.09 25.09
CA ALA A 406 20.10 4.88 26.13
C ALA A 406 20.74 4.67 27.52
N ASN A 407 21.27 3.49 27.81
CA ASN A 407 21.85 3.14 29.10
C ASN A 407 23.37 3.30 29.18
N ASP A 408 24.07 3.33 28.05
CA ASP A 408 25.53 3.46 27.99
C ASP A 408 25.96 4.88 28.40
N PRO A 409 26.85 5.04 29.40
CA PRO A 409 27.38 6.36 29.80
C PRO A 409 28.28 7.00 28.76
N ASP A 410 28.90 6.23 27.86
CA ASP A 410 29.81 6.74 26.83
C ASP A 410 29.08 7.21 25.58
N VAL A 411 27.78 6.96 25.47
CA VAL A 411 26.94 7.47 24.38
C VAL A 411 26.59 8.93 24.64
N VAL A 412 26.96 9.79 23.68
CA VAL A 412 26.77 11.24 23.78
C VAL A 412 25.54 11.73 23.00
N ALA A 413 25.18 11.06 21.90
CA ALA A 413 24.07 11.48 21.06
C ALA A 413 23.38 10.30 20.36
N ILE A 414 22.06 10.42 20.16
CA ILE A 414 21.25 9.50 19.37
C ILE A 414 20.45 10.31 18.36
N LYS A 415 20.49 9.91 17.09
CA LYS A 415 19.66 10.49 16.03
C LYS A 415 18.83 9.41 15.37
N GLN A 416 17.54 9.63 15.16
CA GLN A 416 16.68 8.64 14.53
C GLN A 416 15.62 9.27 13.63
N THR A 417 15.34 8.63 12.50
CA THR A 417 14.17 8.94 11.67
C THR A 417 13.00 8.03 12.03
N VAL A 418 11.81 8.61 12.11
CA VAL A 418 10.58 7.95 12.51
C VAL A 418 9.48 8.30 11.52
N TYR A 419 9.17 7.34 10.64
CA TYR A 419 8.12 7.50 9.63
C TYR A 419 6.75 7.04 10.16
N ARG A 420 6.69 5.88 10.83
CA ARG A 420 5.47 5.30 11.40
C ARG A 420 5.77 4.59 12.70
N THR A 421 4.98 4.86 13.74
CA THR A 421 5.08 4.19 15.05
C THR A 421 3.69 3.85 15.57
N GLY A 422 3.57 2.70 16.23
CA GLY A 422 2.35 2.36 16.96
C GLY A 422 2.21 3.24 18.21
N ALA A 423 1.00 3.23 18.80
CA ALA A 423 0.72 3.91 20.07
C ALA A 423 1.67 3.45 21.20
N ASP A 424 2.08 2.18 21.16
CA ASP A 424 3.08 1.60 22.06
C ASP A 424 4.38 1.33 21.28
N SER A 425 5.46 2.04 21.62
CA SER A 425 6.75 1.89 20.95
C SER A 425 7.92 1.91 21.93
N VAL A 426 8.46 0.72 22.18
CA VAL A 426 9.67 0.50 23.01
C VAL A 426 10.86 1.34 22.52
N LEU A 427 10.94 1.60 21.21
CA LEU A 427 12.00 2.42 20.62
C LEU A 427 11.83 3.89 21.01
N MET A 428 10.60 4.41 20.98
CA MET A 428 10.31 5.79 21.39
C MET A 428 10.51 5.96 22.90
N ASP A 429 10.11 4.97 23.71
CA ASP A 429 10.39 4.97 25.14
C ASP A 429 11.90 4.95 25.44
N SER A 430 12.69 4.24 24.63
CA SER A 430 14.16 4.24 24.74
C SER A 430 14.78 5.60 24.40
N LEU A 431 14.25 6.31 23.40
CA LEU A 431 14.68 7.68 23.06
C LEU A 431 14.33 8.67 24.17
N ILE A 432 13.13 8.56 24.74
CA ILE A 432 12.69 9.36 25.89
C ILE A 432 13.63 9.15 27.08
N GLU A 433 13.96 7.90 27.38
CA GLU A 433 14.87 7.56 28.48
C GLU A 433 16.31 8.07 28.21
N ALA A 434 16.79 8.00 26.97
CA ALA A 434 18.08 8.56 26.59
C ALA A 434 18.14 10.08 26.83
N ALA A 435 17.08 10.81 26.43
CA ALA A 435 16.99 12.26 26.65
C ALA A 435 16.97 12.60 28.14
N ARG A 436 16.18 11.87 28.95
CA ARG A 436 16.15 12.01 30.42
C ARG A 436 17.50 11.81 31.08
N ARG A 437 18.37 11.00 30.48
CA ARG A 437 19.74 10.73 30.95
C ARG A 437 20.76 11.77 30.46
N GLY A 438 20.32 12.87 29.85
CA GLY A 438 21.16 13.97 29.40
C GLY A 438 21.89 13.72 28.08
N LYS A 439 21.45 12.73 27.29
CA LYS A 439 21.99 12.50 25.95
C LYS A 439 21.34 13.45 24.95
N GLU A 440 22.11 13.88 23.95
CA GLU A 440 21.58 14.67 22.84
C GLU A 440 20.74 13.78 21.92
N VAL A 441 19.42 13.89 22.03
CA VAL A 441 18.47 13.08 21.24
C VAL A 441 17.84 13.96 20.16
N THR A 442 18.03 13.58 18.90
CA THR A 442 17.36 14.22 17.75
C THR A 442 16.46 13.22 17.05
N VAL A 443 15.17 13.55 16.91
CA VAL A 443 14.19 12.69 16.23
C VAL A 443 13.60 13.43 15.05
N VAL A 444 13.76 12.87 13.85
CA VAL A 444 13.09 13.37 12.64
C VAL A 444 11.78 12.62 12.49
N LEU A 445 10.65 13.29 12.73
CA LEU A 445 9.33 12.67 12.74
C LEU A 445 8.48 13.13 11.53
N GLU A 446 7.91 12.17 10.82
CA GLU A 446 7.00 12.43 9.70
C GLU A 446 5.56 12.58 10.19
N LEU A 447 5.06 13.81 10.36
CA LEU A 447 3.67 14.03 10.79
C LEU A 447 2.64 13.66 9.71
N MET A 448 2.99 13.76 8.43
CA MET A 448 2.10 13.45 7.29
C MET A 448 2.17 11.97 6.89
N ALA A 449 2.57 11.09 7.81
CA ALA A 449 2.57 9.66 7.59
C ALA A 449 1.14 9.15 7.51
N ARG A 450 0.76 8.65 6.33
CA ARG A 450 -0.62 8.27 6.02
C ARG A 450 -1.19 7.30 7.06
N PHE A 451 -2.30 7.68 7.68
CA PHE A 451 -3.05 6.94 8.71
C PHE A 451 -2.37 6.82 10.08
N ASP A 452 -1.21 7.45 10.28
CA ASP A 452 -0.45 7.45 11.54
C ASP A 452 -0.28 8.88 12.10
N GLU A 453 -0.99 9.87 11.53
CA GLU A 453 -0.80 11.29 11.80
C GLU A 453 -1.03 11.62 13.29
N GLU A 454 -2.14 11.13 13.86
CA GLU A 454 -2.50 11.34 15.28
C GLU A 454 -1.46 10.74 16.25
N THR A 455 -1.05 9.48 15.99
CA THR A 455 -0.06 8.79 16.82
C THR A 455 1.29 9.51 16.80
N ASN A 456 1.74 9.97 15.62
CA ASN A 456 2.99 10.70 15.50
C ASN A 456 2.91 12.06 16.24
N MET A 457 1.79 12.77 16.19
CA MET A 457 1.62 14.02 16.96
C MET A 457 1.73 13.81 18.48
N GLN A 458 1.19 12.70 19.00
CA GLN A 458 1.31 12.36 20.43
C GLN A 458 2.77 12.08 20.82
N TRP A 459 3.50 11.33 19.98
CA TRP A 459 4.91 11.05 20.21
C TRP A 459 5.81 12.29 20.17
N ALA A 460 5.58 13.19 19.22
CA ALA A 460 6.30 14.48 19.15
C ALA A 460 6.20 15.22 20.50
N SER A 461 4.98 15.36 21.00
CA SER A 461 4.69 16.06 22.25
C SER A 461 5.40 15.41 23.45
N ARG A 462 5.43 14.06 23.52
CA ARG A 462 6.12 13.32 24.58
C ARG A 462 7.65 13.48 24.55
N LEU A 463 8.24 13.55 23.35
CA LEU A 463 9.68 13.71 23.16
C LEU A 463 10.12 15.15 23.48
N GLU A 464 9.39 16.15 23.01
CA GLU A 464 9.63 17.57 23.32
C GLU A 464 9.59 17.82 24.83
N ALA A 465 8.63 17.20 25.54
CA ALA A 465 8.47 17.35 26.99
C ALA A 465 9.67 16.85 27.81
N VAL A 466 10.54 16.00 27.24
CA VAL A 466 11.75 15.49 27.91
C VAL A 466 13.04 16.10 27.35
N GLY A 467 12.94 17.16 26.55
CA GLY A 467 14.07 17.91 26.01
C GLY A 467 14.73 17.27 24.77
N ALA A 468 14.09 16.29 24.13
CA ALA A 468 14.56 15.79 22.85
C ALA A 468 14.29 16.83 21.74
N HIS A 469 15.23 17.00 20.82
CA HIS A 469 15.05 17.86 19.66
C HIS A 469 14.23 17.12 18.60
N VAL A 470 12.93 17.44 18.53
CA VAL A 470 12.03 16.91 17.50
C VAL A 470 12.08 17.84 16.31
N VAL A 471 12.43 17.27 15.16
CA VAL A 471 12.44 17.95 13.87
C VAL A 471 11.33 17.33 13.03
N TYR A 472 10.41 18.15 12.56
CA TYR A 472 9.40 17.71 11.62
C TYR A 472 10.03 17.61 10.22
N GLY A 473 9.57 16.65 9.41
CA GLY A 473 10.02 16.53 8.01
C GLY A 473 9.94 17.87 7.27
N VAL A 474 10.80 18.04 6.25
CA VAL A 474 10.80 19.27 5.44
C VAL A 474 9.44 19.39 4.73
N VAL A 475 8.82 20.56 4.80
CA VAL A 475 7.52 20.83 4.14
C VAL A 475 7.62 20.49 2.65
N GLY A 476 6.65 19.75 2.12
CA GLY A 476 6.67 19.19 0.76
C GLY A 476 7.56 17.94 0.55
N HIS A 477 8.39 17.54 1.52
CA HIS A 477 9.32 16.41 1.41
C HIS A 477 9.20 15.40 2.56
N LYS A 478 8.54 14.26 2.30
CA LYS A 478 8.33 13.26 3.37
C LYS A 478 9.61 12.52 3.75
N THR A 479 9.92 12.42 5.05
CA THR A 479 11.09 11.66 5.52
C THR A 479 10.76 10.17 5.55
N HIS A 480 11.28 9.40 4.59
CA HIS A 480 10.98 7.98 4.44
C HIS A 480 12.23 7.09 4.60
N ALA A 481 13.40 7.68 4.80
CA ALA A 481 14.60 6.95 5.21
C ALA A 481 14.45 6.35 6.61
N LYS A 482 14.95 5.13 6.84
CA LYS A 482 14.94 4.47 8.15
C LYS A 482 16.34 4.28 8.66
N MET A 483 16.77 5.24 9.47
CA MET A 483 18.12 5.31 10.01
C MET A 483 18.08 5.61 11.50
N ALA A 484 18.99 5.00 12.23
CA ALA A 484 19.28 5.34 13.60
C ALA A 484 20.79 5.42 13.75
N MET A 485 21.29 6.51 14.33
CA MET A 485 22.71 6.74 14.57
C MET A 485 22.94 6.91 16.06
N VAL A 486 23.95 6.21 16.57
CA VAL A 486 24.46 6.35 17.93
C VAL A 486 25.89 6.88 17.84
N VAL A 487 26.16 7.98 18.53
CA VAL A 487 27.50 8.54 18.66
C VAL A 487 28.03 8.19 20.05
N ARG A 488 29.07 7.36 20.09
CA ARG A 488 29.70 6.85 21.31
C ARG A 488 31.13 7.37 21.43
N ARG A 489 31.53 7.75 22.63
CA ARG A 489 32.91 8.14 22.95
C ARG A 489 33.74 6.89 23.16
N GLU A 490 34.79 6.73 22.37
CA GLU A 490 35.71 5.61 22.51
C GLU A 490 37.16 6.12 22.53
N GLY A 491 37.80 6.00 23.69
CA GLY A 491 39.11 6.59 23.94
C GLY A 491 39.09 8.11 23.75
N ARG A 492 39.85 8.62 22.77
CA ARG A 492 39.95 10.07 22.48
C ARG A 492 39.00 10.54 21.38
N GLY A 493 38.28 9.64 20.70
CA GLY A 493 37.47 9.95 19.53
C GLY A 493 35.98 9.70 19.72
N LEU A 494 35.20 10.17 18.76
CA LEU A 494 33.80 9.80 18.60
C LEU A 494 33.68 8.75 17.51
N VAL A 495 32.95 7.68 17.79
CA VAL A 495 32.65 6.61 16.85
C VAL A 495 31.15 6.65 16.56
N ARG A 496 30.80 6.45 15.29
CA ARG A 496 29.41 6.42 14.83
C ARG A 496 29.02 4.98 14.55
N TYR A 497 27.92 4.57 15.15
CA TYR A 497 27.25 3.32 14.86
C TYR A 497 25.93 3.65 14.19
N VAL A 498 25.62 2.99 13.08
CA VAL A 498 24.40 3.26 12.32
C VAL A 498 23.64 1.97 12.09
N HIS A 499 22.33 2.04 12.31
CA HIS A 499 21.36 1.09 11.78
C HIS A 499 20.70 1.72 10.54
N LEU A 500 20.71 0.99 9.42
CA LEU A 500 20.03 1.36 8.17
C LEU A 500 19.04 0.25 7.79
N GLY A 501 17.78 0.60 7.55
CA GLY A 501 16.73 -0.38 7.25
C GLY A 501 15.98 -0.11 5.96
N THR A 502 15.54 -1.16 5.29
CA THR A 502 14.54 -1.06 4.21
C THR A 502 13.12 -0.88 4.77
N GLY A 503 12.90 -1.35 6.02
CA GLY A 503 11.63 -1.34 6.74
C GLY A 503 11.52 -0.31 7.86
N ASN A 504 10.30 -0.06 8.33
CA ASN A 504 10.01 0.83 9.47
C ASN A 504 10.44 0.22 10.81
N TYR A 505 10.71 1.08 11.79
CA TYR A 505 10.98 0.76 13.19
C TYR A 505 9.72 0.29 13.97
N HIS A 506 8.99 -0.70 13.45
CA HIS A 506 7.73 -1.16 14.02
C HIS A 506 7.73 -2.69 14.26
N PRO A 507 7.70 -3.16 15.53
CA PRO A 507 7.83 -4.60 15.85
C PRO A 507 6.77 -5.49 15.22
N ARG A 508 5.52 -5.01 15.11
CA ARG A 508 4.45 -5.78 14.45
C ARG A 508 4.71 -5.99 12.97
N THR A 509 5.15 -4.96 12.23
CA THR A 509 5.43 -5.11 10.78
C THR A 509 6.66 -5.96 10.54
N ALA A 510 7.69 -5.88 11.40
CA ALA A 510 8.88 -6.72 11.31
C ALA A 510 8.62 -8.24 11.44
N LYS A 511 7.41 -8.66 11.87
CA LYS A 511 6.99 -10.08 11.89
C LYS A 511 6.32 -10.56 10.60
N VAL A 512 5.90 -9.62 9.75
CA VAL A 512 5.10 -9.92 8.54
C VAL A 512 5.69 -9.32 7.27
N TYR A 513 6.58 -8.34 7.37
CA TYR A 513 7.24 -7.68 6.25
C TYR A 513 8.65 -8.26 6.11
N GLU A 514 9.02 -8.58 4.89
CA GLU A 514 10.38 -8.99 4.55
C GLU A 514 11.25 -7.75 4.36
N ASP A 515 12.20 -7.53 5.25
CA ASP A 515 13.05 -6.33 5.28
C ASP A 515 14.47 -6.68 5.71
N PHE A 516 15.44 -5.91 5.19
CA PHE A 516 16.83 -5.96 5.64
C PHE A 516 17.14 -4.79 6.57
N GLY A 517 17.94 -5.07 7.60
CA GLY A 517 18.58 -4.08 8.47
C GLY A 517 20.09 -4.29 8.47
N LEU A 518 20.87 -3.23 8.36
CA LEU A 518 22.33 -3.24 8.45
C LEU A 518 22.77 -2.45 9.68
N LEU A 519 23.49 -3.10 10.59
CA LEU A 519 24.25 -2.42 11.64
C LEU A 519 25.71 -2.31 11.20
N THR A 520 26.25 -1.11 11.18
CA THR A 520 27.63 -0.85 10.72
C THR A 520 28.29 0.27 11.50
N ALA A 521 29.62 0.21 11.61
CA ALA A 521 30.49 1.30 12.05
C ALA A 521 31.38 1.82 10.91
N HIS A 522 31.08 1.48 9.65
CA HIS A 522 31.91 1.81 8.50
C HIS A 522 31.92 3.33 8.22
N PRO A 523 33.09 4.00 8.22
CA PRO A 523 33.16 5.47 8.11
C PRO A 523 32.55 6.04 6.82
N GLY A 524 32.70 5.35 5.68
CA GLY A 524 32.15 5.78 4.39
C GLY A 524 30.63 5.70 4.29
N ILE A 525 30.02 4.58 4.75
CA ILE A 525 28.56 4.43 4.80
C ILE A 525 27.95 5.46 5.77
N CYS A 526 28.67 5.79 6.84
CA CYS A 526 28.26 6.86 7.75
C CYS A 526 28.32 8.27 7.12
N ALA A 527 28.84 8.43 5.90
CA ALA A 527 29.07 9.71 5.25
C ALA A 527 28.24 9.97 3.96
N ASP A 528 27.72 8.96 3.26
CA ASP A 528 27.28 9.11 1.84
C ASP A 528 25.81 8.79 1.51
N VAL A 529 25.22 9.52 0.54
CA VAL A 529 24.00 9.18 -0.25
C VAL A 529 23.99 9.88 -1.63
N HIS A 530 24.30 9.20 -2.76
CA HIS A 530 23.85 9.58 -4.15
C HIS A 530 24.11 8.55 -5.30
N GLU A 531 24.74 7.39 -5.10
CA GLU A 531 25.44 6.68 -6.21
C GLU A 531 24.60 5.85 -7.21
N VAL A 532 23.30 5.65 -6.98
CA VAL A 532 22.52 4.61 -7.69
C VAL A 532 22.30 4.90 -9.19
N LEU A 533 22.13 6.16 -9.59
CA LEU A 533 21.88 6.51 -10.99
C LEU A 533 23.15 6.40 -11.84
N ASP A 534 24.31 6.72 -11.26
CA ASP A 534 25.59 6.58 -11.94
C ASP A 534 25.93 5.11 -12.25
N SER A 535 25.51 4.18 -11.38
CA SER A 535 25.70 2.74 -11.59
C SER A 535 24.98 2.21 -12.84
N ILE A 536 23.76 2.69 -13.14
CA ILE A 536 23.01 2.29 -14.36
C ILE A 536 23.77 2.73 -15.62
N ALA A 537 24.27 3.97 -15.63
CA ALA A 537 25.06 4.49 -16.74
C ALA A 537 26.39 3.73 -16.93
N GLY A 538 26.96 3.22 -15.84
CA GLY A 538 28.12 2.32 -15.86
C GLY A 538 27.89 1.03 -16.65
N GLU A 539 26.78 0.34 -16.42
CA GLU A 539 26.45 -0.92 -17.11
C GLU A 539 26.29 -0.74 -18.62
N ILE A 540 25.68 0.36 -19.07
CA ILE A 540 25.54 0.70 -20.50
C ILE A 540 26.91 0.84 -21.16
N LYS A 541 27.86 1.50 -20.48
CA LYS A 541 29.24 1.65 -20.98
C LYS A 541 29.93 0.30 -21.09
N ASN A 542 29.72 -0.59 -20.12
CA ASN A 542 30.30 -1.94 -20.12
C ASN A 542 29.84 -2.75 -21.34
N VAL A 543 28.54 -2.76 -21.66
CA VAL A 543 28.03 -3.48 -22.84
C VAL A 543 28.51 -2.88 -24.15
N LYS A 544 28.56 -1.55 -24.27
CA LYS A 544 29.13 -0.88 -25.46
C LYS A 544 30.62 -1.21 -25.66
N ALA A 545 31.33 -1.56 -24.59
CA ALA A 545 32.72 -2.02 -24.64
C ALA A 545 32.85 -3.55 -24.90
N GLY A 546 31.75 -4.24 -25.26
CA GLY A 546 31.73 -5.69 -25.53
C GLY A 546 31.72 -6.58 -24.29
N LYS A 547 31.50 -6.01 -23.09
CA LYS A 547 31.44 -6.76 -21.83
C LYS A 547 30.01 -7.12 -21.46
N ARG A 548 29.82 -8.04 -20.52
CA ARG A 548 28.50 -8.37 -19.97
C ARG A 548 27.98 -7.22 -19.10
N GLY A 549 26.71 -6.85 -19.27
CA GLY A 549 25.99 -5.94 -18.38
C GLY A 549 24.71 -6.58 -17.87
N LEU A 550 24.48 -6.49 -16.56
CA LEU A 550 23.30 -7.03 -15.90
C LEU A 550 22.88 -6.13 -14.75
N ILE A 551 21.61 -5.71 -14.78
CA ILE A 551 20.94 -4.98 -13.72
C ILE A 551 19.90 -5.91 -13.09
N ARG A 552 19.89 -6.00 -11.77
CA ARG A 552 18.77 -6.62 -11.03
C ARG A 552 18.26 -5.66 -9.97
N ALA A 553 16.95 -5.55 -9.83
CA ALA A 553 16.38 -4.73 -8.76
C ALA A 553 15.13 -5.37 -8.17
N LYS A 554 15.01 -5.32 -6.85
CA LYS A 554 13.80 -5.67 -6.10
C LYS A 554 13.20 -4.40 -5.50
N LEU A 555 11.91 -4.19 -5.72
CA LEU A 555 11.17 -2.98 -5.34
C LEU A 555 9.73 -3.31 -4.98
N ASN A 556 9.07 -2.43 -4.21
CA ASN A 556 7.62 -2.47 -4.09
C ASN A 556 6.92 -1.79 -5.26
N ALA A 557 7.53 -0.75 -5.85
CA ALA A 557 6.98 -0.10 -7.02
C ALA A 557 8.04 0.51 -7.94
N LEU A 558 7.72 0.55 -9.24
CA LEU A 558 8.49 1.21 -10.29
C LEU A 558 7.53 2.04 -11.16
N ILE A 559 7.53 3.35 -10.98
CA ILE A 559 6.69 4.29 -11.73
C ILE A 559 7.39 5.60 -12.10
N ASP A 560 8.67 5.77 -11.76
CA ASP A 560 9.42 6.97 -12.14
C ASP A 560 9.78 6.95 -13.65
N PRO A 561 9.34 7.95 -14.44
CA PRO A 561 9.58 7.96 -15.88
C PRO A 561 11.06 7.98 -16.26
N GLU A 562 11.90 8.77 -15.56
CA GLU A 562 13.33 8.91 -15.89
C GLU A 562 14.09 7.60 -15.64
N VAL A 563 13.80 6.92 -14.52
CA VAL A 563 14.39 5.60 -14.25
C VAL A 563 13.93 4.57 -15.28
N ILE A 564 12.65 4.56 -15.65
CA ILE A 564 12.13 3.63 -16.65
C ILE A 564 12.77 3.88 -18.03
N GLU A 565 12.91 5.15 -18.44
CA GLU A 565 13.62 5.53 -19.66
C GLU A 565 15.09 5.09 -19.64
N ALA A 566 15.78 5.23 -18.50
CA ALA A 566 17.14 4.74 -18.32
C ALA A 566 17.23 3.22 -18.45
N LEU A 567 16.27 2.48 -17.92
CA LEU A 567 16.18 1.02 -18.07
C LEU A 567 15.88 0.59 -19.51
N TYR A 568 15.01 1.33 -20.23
CA TYR A 568 14.79 1.10 -21.65
C TYR A 568 16.05 1.36 -22.47
N ALA A 569 16.77 2.45 -22.20
CA ALA A 569 18.05 2.75 -22.84
C ALA A 569 19.09 1.65 -22.54
N ALA A 570 19.11 1.11 -21.32
CA ALA A 570 19.97 -0.02 -20.95
C ALA A 570 19.62 -1.28 -21.74
N SER A 571 18.34 -1.64 -21.81
CA SER A 571 17.86 -2.78 -22.61
C SER A 571 18.21 -2.64 -24.08
N GLN A 572 17.98 -1.46 -24.69
CA GLN A 572 18.33 -1.18 -26.09
C GLN A 572 19.84 -1.26 -26.35
N ALA A 573 20.66 -0.97 -25.34
CA ALA A 573 22.11 -1.14 -25.42
C ALA A 573 22.57 -2.60 -25.25
N GLY A 574 21.66 -3.54 -24.96
CA GLY A 574 21.95 -4.96 -24.77
C GLY A 574 22.18 -5.38 -23.31
N VAL A 575 21.93 -4.49 -22.34
CA VAL A 575 21.99 -4.83 -20.91
C VAL A 575 20.81 -5.73 -20.56
N GLU A 576 21.08 -6.85 -19.89
CA GLU A 576 20.04 -7.71 -19.32
C GLU A 576 19.47 -7.06 -18.05
N VAL A 577 18.14 -6.94 -17.94
CA VAL A 577 17.49 -6.31 -16.79
C VAL A 577 16.43 -7.24 -16.20
N VAL A 578 16.62 -7.62 -14.93
CA VAL A 578 15.65 -8.45 -14.19
C VAL A 578 15.08 -7.66 -13.01
N LEU A 579 13.78 -7.41 -13.03
CA LEU A 579 13.09 -6.63 -12.00
C LEU A 579 12.17 -7.55 -11.19
N ILE A 580 12.15 -7.36 -9.87
CA ILE A 580 11.28 -8.06 -8.94
C ILE A 580 10.39 -6.99 -8.29
N ILE A 581 9.19 -6.80 -8.82
CA ILE A 581 8.27 -5.73 -8.44
C ILE A 581 7.01 -6.32 -7.82
N ARG A 582 6.87 -6.22 -6.50
CA ARG A 582 5.68 -6.76 -5.82
C ARG A 582 4.41 -5.99 -6.18
N GLY A 583 4.46 -4.67 -6.11
CA GLY A 583 3.29 -3.80 -6.24
C GLY A 583 3.11 -3.29 -7.66
N VAL A 584 3.22 -1.96 -7.81
CA VAL A 584 2.87 -1.23 -9.04
C VAL A 584 4.09 -1.14 -9.95
N CYS A 585 3.93 -1.50 -11.22
CA CYS A 585 4.95 -1.33 -12.25
C CYS A 585 4.36 -0.61 -13.46
N ALA A 586 4.91 0.54 -13.82
CA ALA A 586 4.56 1.27 -15.05
C ALA A 586 5.45 0.89 -16.23
N LEU A 587 6.55 0.15 -16.01
CA LEU A 587 7.42 -0.32 -17.08
C LEU A 587 6.74 -1.43 -17.90
N ARG A 588 6.92 -1.43 -19.22
CA ARG A 588 6.47 -2.49 -20.13
C ARG A 588 7.63 -3.41 -20.52
N PRO A 589 7.70 -4.65 -20.03
CA PRO A 589 8.75 -5.59 -20.42
C PRO A 589 8.50 -6.24 -21.79
N GLY A 590 9.55 -6.77 -22.43
CA GLY A 590 9.44 -7.61 -23.63
C GLY A 590 9.03 -6.92 -24.93
N VAL A 591 9.01 -5.58 -24.98
CA VAL A 591 8.61 -4.83 -26.17
C VAL A 591 9.77 -4.73 -27.16
N LYS A 592 9.55 -5.23 -28.39
CA LYS A 592 10.56 -5.22 -29.47
C LYS A 592 11.19 -3.84 -29.71
N GLY A 593 12.53 -3.75 -29.67
CA GLY A 593 13.28 -2.52 -29.87
C GLY A 593 13.21 -1.51 -28.71
N LEU A 594 12.59 -1.86 -27.58
CA LEU A 594 12.47 -1.02 -26.39
C LEU A 594 12.95 -1.76 -25.13
N SER A 595 12.35 -2.91 -24.83
CA SER A 595 12.51 -3.63 -23.56
C SER A 595 12.64 -5.15 -23.71
N GLU A 596 13.12 -5.63 -24.87
CA GLU A 596 13.31 -7.06 -25.17
C GLU A 596 14.15 -7.80 -24.11
N ASN A 597 15.13 -7.09 -23.53
CA ASN A 597 16.05 -7.61 -22.53
C ASN A 597 15.60 -7.35 -21.09
N ILE A 598 14.36 -6.86 -20.90
CA ILE A 598 13.77 -6.63 -19.58
C ILE A 598 12.77 -7.74 -19.26
N ARG A 599 12.89 -8.30 -18.07
CA ARG A 599 11.92 -9.24 -17.46
C ARG A 599 11.47 -8.69 -16.11
N VAL A 600 10.17 -8.80 -15.83
CA VAL A 600 9.57 -8.31 -14.59
C VAL A 600 8.84 -9.47 -13.91
N TRP A 601 9.29 -9.79 -12.71
CA TRP A 601 8.74 -10.83 -11.84
C TRP A 601 8.04 -10.21 -10.64
N SER A 602 7.07 -10.94 -10.10
CA SER A 602 6.47 -10.64 -8.81
C SER A 602 6.24 -11.91 -8.02
N VAL A 603 6.47 -11.83 -6.71
CA VAL A 603 6.06 -12.86 -5.75
C VAL A 603 5.08 -12.25 -4.76
N ILE A 604 3.98 -12.98 -4.51
CA ILE A 604 3.06 -12.73 -3.39
C ILE A 604 3.05 -14.01 -2.59
N GLY A 605 3.50 -13.96 -1.35
CA GLY A 605 3.62 -15.12 -0.48
C GLY A 605 3.15 -14.82 0.93
N ARG A 606 3.59 -15.67 1.87
CA ARG A 606 3.23 -15.60 3.30
C ARG A 606 3.62 -14.25 3.92
N PHE A 607 4.74 -13.69 3.49
CA PHE A 607 5.25 -12.41 3.95
C PHE A 607 4.99 -11.32 2.92
N LEU A 608 5.05 -10.08 3.39
CA LEU A 608 4.91 -8.91 2.57
C LEU A 608 6.31 -8.47 2.12
N GLU A 609 6.67 -8.84 0.89
CA GLU A 609 7.99 -8.54 0.27
C GLU A 609 8.24 -7.04 0.22
N HIS A 610 9.01 -6.49 1.15
CA HIS A 610 9.11 -5.05 1.38
C HIS A 610 10.52 -4.49 1.16
N SER A 611 11.55 -5.34 1.17
CA SER A 611 12.93 -4.96 0.92
C SER A 611 13.10 -4.31 -0.46
N ARG A 612 13.98 -3.32 -0.55
CA ARG A 612 14.47 -2.79 -1.83
C ARG A 612 15.95 -3.06 -1.98
N ILE A 613 16.31 -3.71 -3.09
CA ILE A 613 17.66 -4.16 -3.38
C ILE A 613 18.01 -3.69 -4.79
N TYR A 614 19.17 -3.07 -4.97
CA TYR A 614 19.73 -2.77 -6.30
C TYR A 614 21.00 -3.59 -6.49
N TYR A 615 21.12 -4.24 -7.63
CA TYR A 615 22.27 -5.05 -8.00
C TYR A 615 22.75 -4.63 -9.39
N PHE A 616 24.06 -4.41 -9.50
CA PHE A 616 24.75 -4.12 -10.74
C PHE A 616 25.92 -5.10 -10.90
N HIS A 617 26.03 -5.75 -12.05
CA HIS A 617 27.09 -6.74 -12.26
C HIS A 617 28.49 -6.12 -12.23
N ASN A 618 28.63 -4.90 -12.76
CA ASN A 618 29.84 -4.08 -12.75
C ASN A 618 31.12 -4.88 -13.05
N GLN A 619 31.15 -5.53 -14.22
CA GLN A 619 32.29 -6.34 -14.68
C GLN A 619 32.70 -7.48 -13.72
N GLY A 620 31.76 -7.99 -12.92
CA GLY A 620 32.01 -9.07 -11.96
C GLY A 620 32.34 -8.61 -10.54
N HIS A 621 32.38 -7.30 -10.26
CA HIS A 621 32.52 -6.78 -8.90
C HIS A 621 31.25 -6.90 -8.05
N GLU A 622 30.08 -7.02 -8.71
CA GLU A 622 28.76 -7.20 -8.11
C GLU A 622 28.44 -6.15 -7.04
N ASP A 623 27.99 -4.96 -7.47
CA ASP A 623 27.60 -3.91 -6.54
C ASP A 623 26.17 -4.14 -6.04
N VAL A 624 26.01 -4.23 -4.72
CA VAL A 624 24.72 -4.50 -4.06
C VAL A 624 24.38 -3.37 -3.12
N TRP A 625 23.16 -2.86 -3.24
CA TRP A 625 22.62 -1.76 -2.46
C TRP A 625 21.32 -2.16 -1.80
N LEU A 626 21.10 -1.69 -0.58
CA LEU A 626 19.81 -1.74 0.10
C LEU A 626 19.23 -0.33 0.18
N SER A 627 17.89 -0.23 0.11
CA SER A 627 17.23 1.08 -0.01
C SER A 627 15.91 1.17 0.75
N SER A 628 15.60 2.36 1.24
CA SER A 628 14.26 2.71 1.72
C SER A 628 13.33 3.18 0.59
N ALA A 629 13.91 3.61 -0.53
CA ALA A 629 13.20 4.13 -1.69
C ALA A 629 12.72 3.02 -2.61
N ASP A 630 11.49 3.19 -3.11
CA ASP A 630 11.07 2.63 -4.39
C ASP A 630 11.47 3.57 -5.53
N TRP A 631 11.45 3.08 -6.77
CA TRP A 631 11.66 3.92 -7.96
C TRP A 631 10.36 4.59 -8.37
N MET A 632 9.91 5.53 -7.54
CA MET A 632 8.80 6.43 -7.84
C MET A 632 9.27 7.88 -7.75
N GLN A 633 8.69 8.77 -8.57
CA GLN A 633 9.04 10.20 -8.57
C GLN A 633 8.97 10.83 -7.17
N ARG A 634 7.96 10.48 -6.38
CA ARG A 634 7.84 10.97 -5.00
C ARG A 634 8.98 10.49 -4.11
N ASN A 635 9.49 9.27 -4.28
CA ASN A 635 10.59 8.74 -3.47
C ASN A 635 11.91 9.39 -3.87
N LEU A 636 12.15 9.58 -5.17
CA LEU A 636 13.42 10.10 -5.67
C LEU A 636 13.54 11.63 -5.59
N ARG A 637 12.42 12.37 -5.57
CA ARG A 637 12.43 13.84 -5.65
C ARG A 637 11.71 14.55 -4.50
N ARG A 638 10.67 13.93 -3.93
CA ARG A 638 9.80 14.53 -2.92
C ARG A 638 9.88 13.83 -1.57
N ARG A 639 10.90 13.00 -1.36
CA ARG A 639 11.15 12.31 -0.11
C ARG A 639 12.63 12.30 0.19
N VAL A 640 12.93 12.34 1.48
CA VAL A 640 14.27 12.02 1.96
C VAL A 640 14.32 10.51 2.12
N GLU A 641 15.11 9.87 1.27
CA GLU A 641 15.33 8.42 1.24
C GLU A 641 16.81 8.10 1.46
N ILE A 642 17.13 6.84 1.75
CA ILE A 642 18.49 6.36 1.81
C ILE A 642 18.66 5.12 0.95
N ALA A 643 19.79 5.05 0.24
CA ALA A 643 20.32 3.85 -0.37
C ALA A 643 21.78 3.70 0.11
N PHE A 644 22.16 2.49 0.50
CA PHE A 644 23.49 2.22 1.07
C PHE A 644 24.07 0.93 0.51
N PRO A 645 25.39 0.89 0.25
CA PRO A 645 26.03 -0.28 -0.33
C PRO A 645 26.26 -1.36 0.73
N VAL A 646 26.19 -2.62 0.31
CA VAL A 646 26.56 -3.78 1.12
C VAL A 646 28.00 -4.16 0.77
N LEU A 647 28.93 -3.69 1.59
CA LEU A 647 30.38 -3.83 1.33
C LEU A 647 30.92 -5.18 1.78
N ASP A 648 30.43 -5.72 2.90
CA ASP A 648 30.86 -7.04 3.38
C ASP A 648 30.47 -8.16 2.38
N PRO A 649 31.42 -8.98 1.89
CA PRO A 649 31.13 -10.02 0.91
C PRO A 649 30.15 -11.09 1.38
N LYS A 650 30.10 -11.41 2.69
CA LYS A 650 29.17 -12.43 3.22
C LYS A 650 27.75 -11.86 3.27
N ALA A 651 27.59 -10.62 3.75
CA ALA A 651 26.33 -9.90 3.73
C ALA A 651 25.83 -9.73 2.29
N LYS A 652 26.71 -9.34 1.36
CA LYS A 652 26.39 -9.21 -0.07
C LYS A 652 25.83 -10.51 -0.64
N LYS A 653 26.50 -11.64 -0.40
CA LYS A 653 26.03 -12.96 -0.81
C LYS A 653 24.65 -13.30 -0.23
N ARG A 654 24.42 -13.02 1.06
CA ARG A 654 23.11 -13.21 1.70
C ARG A 654 22.02 -12.38 1.02
N VAL A 655 22.26 -11.10 0.73
CA VAL A 655 21.26 -10.25 0.06
C VAL A 655 20.90 -10.78 -1.33
N ILE A 656 21.89 -11.25 -2.10
CA ILE A 656 21.65 -11.85 -3.43
C ILE A 656 20.85 -13.15 -3.30
N ASP A 657 21.32 -14.09 -2.48
CA ASP A 657 20.75 -15.43 -2.36
C ASP A 657 19.35 -15.37 -1.70
N GLU A 658 19.21 -14.65 -0.59
CA GLU A 658 17.99 -14.59 0.22
C GLU A 658 16.96 -13.58 -0.30
N GLY A 659 17.42 -12.44 -0.84
CA GLY A 659 16.55 -11.31 -1.20
C GLY A 659 16.18 -11.27 -2.68
N LEU A 660 17.11 -11.61 -3.59
CA LEU A 660 16.88 -11.55 -5.04
C LEU A 660 16.48 -12.91 -5.62
N LEU A 661 17.30 -13.95 -5.45
CA LEU A 661 17.09 -15.24 -6.12
C LEU A 661 15.80 -15.95 -5.67
N VAL A 662 15.48 -15.89 -4.37
CA VAL A 662 14.21 -16.43 -3.82
C VAL A 662 12.98 -15.80 -4.45
N HIS A 663 13.10 -14.62 -5.07
CA HIS A 663 11.97 -13.86 -5.60
C HIS A 663 12.03 -13.67 -7.12
N SER A 664 12.88 -14.43 -7.82
CA SER A 664 13.04 -14.36 -9.27
C SER A 664 12.24 -15.45 -10.00
N ASP A 665 12.51 -15.61 -11.31
CA ASP A 665 12.12 -16.72 -12.16
C ASP A 665 12.36 -18.13 -11.57
N GLN A 666 13.25 -18.25 -10.58
CA GLN A 666 13.52 -19.51 -9.88
C GLN A 666 12.44 -19.87 -8.86
N ASN A 667 11.55 -18.94 -8.52
CA ASN A 667 10.46 -19.16 -7.58
C ASN A 667 9.23 -19.75 -8.32
N PRO A 668 8.76 -20.95 -7.93
CA PRO A 668 7.63 -21.60 -8.59
C PRO A 668 6.28 -20.89 -8.41
N SER A 669 6.21 -19.89 -7.53
CA SER A 669 5.04 -19.05 -7.27
C SER A 669 5.18 -17.65 -7.88
N ALA A 670 6.26 -17.39 -8.65
CA ALA A 670 6.46 -16.12 -9.31
C ALA A 670 5.45 -15.90 -10.45
N TRP A 671 5.10 -14.63 -10.62
CA TRP A 671 4.28 -14.13 -11.70
C TRP A 671 5.17 -13.32 -12.64
N GLU A 672 5.06 -13.56 -13.95
CA GLU A 672 5.70 -12.74 -14.97
C GLU A 672 4.73 -11.68 -15.46
N MET A 673 5.21 -10.44 -15.60
CA MET A 673 4.44 -9.35 -16.20
C MET A 673 4.63 -9.34 -17.72
N ASP A 674 3.54 -9.28 -18.48
CA ASP A 674 3.57 -9.11 -19.93
C ASP A 674 3.66 -7.62 -20.35
N ALA A 675 3.78 -7.39 -21.66
CA ALA A 675 3.90 -6.04 -22.23
C ALA A 675 2.63 -5.17 -22.05
N ASP A 676 1.49 -5.77 -21.70
CA ASP A 676 0.23 -5.09 -21.41
C ASP A 676 0.05 -4.80 -19.91
N GLY A 677 1.00 -5.26 -19.09
CA GLY A 677 1.00 -5.09 -17.64
C GLY A 677 0.09 -6.07 -16.90
N ASN A 678 -0.35 -7.14 -17.57
CA ASN A 678 -1.01 -8.26 -16.92
C ASN A 678 0.04 -9.23 -16.38
N TYR A 679 -0.35 -9.99 -15.36
CA TYR A 679 0.53 -10.94 -14.69
C TYR A 679 0.04 -12.36 -14.91
N HIS A 680 0.95 -13.23 -15.30
CA HIS A 680 0.69 -14.65 -15.53
C HIS A 680 1.57 -15.48 -14.60
N ARG A 681 1.07 -16.61 -14.09
CA ARG A 681 1.95 -17.54 -13.35
C ARG A 681 2.96 -18.10 -14.33
N ALA A 682 4.23 -18.17 -13.93
CA ALA A 682 5.28 -18.73 -14.77
C ALA A 682 4.94 -20.20 -15.13
N ASP A 683 4.83 -20.51 -16.42
CA ASP A 683 4.62 -21.88 -16.88
C ASP A 683 5.91 -22.69 -16.69
N LYS A 684 5.79 -23.85 -16.02
CA LYS A 684 6.92 -24.71 -15.59
C LYS A 684 7.61 -25.46 -16.74
N THR A 685 7.31 -25.17 -18.00
CA THR A 685 7.57 -26.12 -19.08
C THR A 685 8.88 -25.93 -19.84
N GLU A 686 9.58 -24.79 -19.74
CA GLU A 686 10.93 -24.66 -20.29
C GLU A 686 11.83 -23.81 -19.39
N PRO A 687 12.99 -24.33 -18.92
CA PRO A 687 13.99 -23.49 -18.28
C PRO A 687 14.54 -22.55 -19.34
N LEU A 688 14.31 -21.23 -19.19
CA LEU A 688 14.80 -20.19 -20.11
C LEU A 688 16.23 -20.49 -20.59
N ASP A 689 16.31 -20.93 -21.83
CA ASP A 689 17.53 -21.31 -22.51
C ASP A 689 18.40 -20.05 -22.68
N GLY A 690 19.54 -20.01 -21.98
CA GLY A 690 20.67 -19.16 -22.39
C GLY A 690 20.96 -17.88 -21.61
N SER A 691 20.19 -17.49 -20.60
CA SER A 691 20.66 -16.47 -19.66
C SER A 691 21.56 -17.13 -18.60
N GLY A 692 22.86 -16.86 -18.64
CA GLY A 692 23.82 -17.28 -17.62
C GLY A 692 23.60 -16.58 -16.28
N LEU A 693 22.36 -16.58 -15.78
CA LEU A 693 21.93 -16.05 -14.49
C LEU A 693 22.71 -16.79 -13.39
N ILE A 694 23.07 -16.09 -12.33
CA ILE A 694 23.58 -16.69 -11.09
C ILE A 694 22.64 -17.86 -10.72
N ARG A 695 23.10 -19.10 -10.92
CA ARG A 695 22.35 -20.31 -10.59
C ARG A 695 22.49 -20.53 -9.09
N GLY A 696 21.41 -20.37 -8.35
CA GLY A 696 21.31 -20.97 -7.02
C GLY A 696 21.36 -22.50 -7.16
N SER A 697 21.98 -23.19 -6.21
CA SER A 697 22.10 -24.66 -6.27
C SER A 697 20.78 -25.40 -6.04
N GLN A 698 19.72 -24.72 -5.62
CA GLN A 698 18.36 -25.24 -5.41
C GLN A 698 17.33 -24.10 -5.55
N SER A 699 16.10 -24.38 -6.01
CA SER A 699 15.01 -23.40 -5.98
C SER A 699 14.62 -23.10 -4.53
N GLU A 700 15.17 -22.05 -3.93
CA GLU A 700 14.79 -21.62 -2.59
C GLU A 700 13.46 -20.86 -2.65
N SER A 701 12.42 -21.39 -2.00
CA SER A 701 11.18 -20.66 -1.70
C SER A 701 11.28 -19.99 -0.34
N GLN A 702 10.36 -19.06 -0.03
CA GLN A 702 10.28 -18.45 1.31
C GLN A 702 10.18 -19.48 2.44
N ASN A 703 9.56 -20.65 2.20
CA ASN A 703 9.48 -21.74 3.17
C ASN A 703 10.85 -22.40 3.41
N HIS A 704 11.67 -22.56 2.36
CA HIS A 704 13.06 -23.00 2.50
C HIS A 704 13.89 -22.00 3.29
N LEU A 705 13.71 -20.70 3.01
CA LEU A 705 14.41 -19.65 3.74
C LEU A 705 13.99 -19.62 5.21
N LEU A 706 12.71 -19.80 5.50
CA LEU A 706 12.17 -19.94 6.84
C LEU A 706 12.84 -21.09 7.59
N LYS A 707 12.95 -22.27 6.96
CA LYS A 707 13.65 -23.42 7.55
C LYS A 707 15.12 -23.15 7.83
N ARG A 708 15.83 -22.55 6.86
CA ARG A 708 17.27 -22.30 6.97
C ARG A 708 17.63 -21.26 8.01
N LEU A 709 16.89 -20.15 8.06
CA LEU A 709 17.22 -19.01 8.92
C LEU A 709 16.59 -19.12 10.31
N SER A 710 15.34 -19.60 10.42
CA SER A 710 14.66 -19.69 11.71
C SER A 710 14.73 -21.08 12.36
N GLY A 711 15.24 -22.10 11.65
CA GLY A 711 15.20 -23.50 12.10
C GLY A 711 13.80 -24.11 12.05
N PHE A 712 12.85 -23.43 11.41
CA PHE A 712 11.45 -23.84 11.31
C PHE A 712 11.28 -25.06 10.39
N ASP A 713 10.79 -26.18 10.91
CA ASP A 713 10.40 -27.31 10.07
C ASP A 713 8.88 -27.28 9.84
N ALA A 714 8.49 -27.11 8.58
CA ALA A 714 7.09 -27.16 8.16
C ALA A 714 6.68 -28.63 8.04
N SER A 715 6.33 -29.26 9.17
CA SER A 715 5.65 -30.57 9.14
C SER A 715 4.23 -30.43 8.61
#